data_AF-A0A943E069-F1
#
_entry.id   AF-A0A943E069-F1
#
_cell.length_a   1.000
_cell.length_b   1.000
_cell.length_c   1.000
_cell.angle_alpha   90.00
_cell.angle_beta   90.00
_cell.angle_gamma   90.00
#
_symmetry.space_group_name_H-M   'P 1'
#
loop_
_entity.id
_entity.type
_entity.pdbx_description
1 polymer ?
#
loop_
_entity_poly.entity_id
_entity_poly.type
_entity_poly.pdbx_seq_one_letter_code
_entity_poly.pdbx_strand_id
1 'polypeptide(L)'
;MSRFVRNACESCHCPSFSYISRSGHCACRACRTKFYRACPGFADDSSQQVKTVRVGWLVNNEGFQNGTPGERLSGWGYEYLQTLSYYTPGWRYEYVSGTFTELMDMLETGEIDLMPNISYSEERAQKLLFSSNPEGTERYYIYAKPDRDDLTKGDPQALQGLTIGYNPDVMQTFVGQQWLANEGITCTYREYDGGSMLFDALANDEVDAVIMNDTISSPDASPMFYVGSSDYYFAVPKSRPDLMDDINAAMSAIARVNPRYIDEVKSNYSAQNSGSSSLNGPERSWLKANDNTITLGYITGKLPYCNEDEDGKMEGSLASLATTLHDKFGITVKTVAFDNYKMMSKALSKGSIDVALPVYRDYWFAEQSGVVQSISLGTTTLTAIHTGSNLNKDLQNIACTKSSFINRNVLESLFPTATVTECQSDDEAFDALRKGTVHCILAPSSRVKTIGDRYDLENCETAELPDTCELSCWISRGRPELLGIINKGIINAGESLSASNYSSTSYTAQESNTLQFLYRNRAAVAAALIGVLSVGIVLLIWALVRARTERKKADAANAAKTAFLTRMSHDIRTPLNGILGLIEIEELKEGDIQVARESRAKARVAANHLLSLINDILEMGKIEDRKLTLEHTPFNLKELCDDTLVLCKLRASSNGITMQDNSLPYATGPYMIGSPTHIRQIMINLLDNSIKYNKHGGSVTFSSKTKPLDNGRALFCFSVSDTGIGMTPKFLKHIYEPFAQEGDDARSKFQGTGMGMPIVKSLIELMGGTIEISSEVGVGSTFNVQIPLDIDKDPQARERADEQADSCSLAGMNVLLAEDNELNAEIAQALLESEGIVVTRAADGNEVVDLYVGRPAGSFDAILMDIMMPGMDGYEATRAIRLSEKVDAADIPIIALTANAFAEDAKAAHDAGMNAHLSKPLDFNKLKNILARIKKNGSVSL
;
A
#
# COMPACT_ATOMS: atom_id res chain seq x y z
N MET A 1 -19.49 -27.05 34.50
CA MET A 1 -20.81 -27.40 33.93
C MET A 1 -20.66 -27.35 32.42
N SER A 2 -20.58 -28.46 31.67
CA SER A 2 -21.58 -29.53 31.50
C SER A 2 -22.92 -29.01 30.95
N ARG A 3 -23.27 -29.54 29.77
CA ARG A 3 -24.57 -29.47 29.08
C ARG A 3 -24.98 -28.11 28.52
N PHE A 4 -24.73 -27.90 27.23
CA PHE A 4 -25.80 -27.96 26.22
C PHE A 4 -25.15 -28.09 24.83
N VAL A 5 -24.76 -29.32 24.51
CA VAL A 5 -24.58 -29.80 23.14
C VAL A 5 -25.97 -30.16 22.61
N ARG A 6 -26.24 -29.78 21.35
CA ARG A 6 -27.35 -30.16 20.45
C ARG A 6 -28.70 -29.48 20.65
N ASN A 7 -29.03 -28.60 19.69
CA ASN A 7 -30.12 -28.88 18.75
C ASN A 7 -29.78 -28.28 17.37
N ALA A 8 -29.82 -29.14 16.34
CA ALA A 8 -29.95 -28.94 14.88
C ALA A 8 -29.11 -27.82 14.19
N CYS A 9 -28.18 -28.05 13.26
CA CYS A 9 -28.11 -28.95 12.10
C CYS A 9 -29.38 -28.99 11.23
N GLU A 10 -29.40 -28.22 10.13
CA GLU A 10 -30.02 -28.49 8.82
C GLU A 10 -29.86 -27.23 7.91
N SER A 11 -28.80 -27.11 7.11
CA SER A 11 -28.81 -27.13 5.62
C SER A 11 -27.49 -26.42 5.20
N CYS A 12 -26.58 -26.84 4.33
CA CYS A 12 -26.49 -27.82 3.25
C CYS A 12 -25.05 -28.40 3.19
N HIS A 13 -24.95 -29.72 2.98
CA HIS A 13 -24.07 -30.47 2.05
C HIS A 13 -22.99 -29.68 1.25
N CYS A 14 -21.74 -30.09 1.01
CA CYS A 14 -20.89 -31.29 1.23
C CYS A 14 -19.44 -30.93 0.71
N PRO A 15 -18.50 -31.87 0.49
CA PRO A 15 -17.33 -32.28 1.31
C PRO A 15 -15.97 -31.71 0.78
N SER A 16 -14.84 -31.60 1.49
CA SER A 16 -14.00 -32.66 2.08
C SER A 16 -12.68 -32.03 2.60
N PHE A 17 -12.14 -32.60 3.68
CA PHE A 17 -10.95 -32.16 4.44
C PHE A 17 -9.77 -33.10 4.20
N SER A 18 -8.53 -32.59 4.25
CA SER A 18 -7.35 -33.15 4.97
C SER A 18 -6.16 -32.18 4.71
N TYR A 19 -5.35 -31.69 5.65
CA TYR A 19 -4.74 -32.25 6.86
C TYR A 19 -4.55 -31.14 7.93
N ILE A 20 -4.63 -31.52 9.21
CA ILE A 20 -4.31 -30.66 10.37
C ILE A 20 -2.89 -31.01 10.84
N SER A 21 -2.02 -30.00 11.01
CA SER A 21 -0.87 -30.08 11.94
C SER A 21 -0.87 -28.88 12.89
N ARG A 22 -0.39 -29.15 14.10
CA ARG A 22 -0.61 -28.40 15.33
C ARG A 22 0.44 -27.29 15.51
N SER A 23 -0.01 -26.05 15.54
CA SER A 23 0.61 -24.97 16.34
C SER A 23 -0.38 -23.81 16.45
N GLY A 24 -0.87 -23.55 17.66
CA GLY A 24 -1.88 -22.52 17.89
C GLY A 24 -1.35 -21.13 17.62
N HIS A 25 -1.84 -20.49 16.54
CA HIS A 25 -1.97 -19.05 16.35
C HIS A 25 -3.22 -18.81 15.50
N CYS A 26 -4.27 -18.25 16.09
CA CYS A 26 -5.48 -17.84 15.39
C CYS A 26 -5.23 -16.45 14.79
N ALA A 27 -4.77 -16.37 13.55
CA ALA A 27 -4.67 -15.11 12.80
C ALA A 27 -5.93 -14.94 11.95
N CYS A 28 -6.81 -14.02 12.37
CA CYS A 28 -7.97 -13.60 11.61
C CYS A 28 -7.51 -12.82 10.35
N ARG A 29 -7.77 -13.39 9.17
CA ARG A 29 -7.34 -12.91 7.86
C ARG A 29 -8.39 -11.98 7.26
N ALA A 30 -8.49 -10.73 7.76
CA ALA A 30 -9.31 -9.67 7.14
C ALA A 30 -8.98 -8.27 7.70
N CYS A 31 -7.71 -7.82 7.63
CA CYS A 31 -7.37 -6.39 7.80
C CYS A 31 -5.87 -6.12 7.56
N ARG A 32 -5.36 -6.27 6.34
CA ARG A 32 -4.10 -5.62 5.90
C ARG A 32 -4.10 -5.42 4.39
N THR A 33 -4.80 -4.39 3.93
CA THR A 33 -4.50 -3.74 2.64
C THR A 33 -4.98 -2.30 2.69
N LYS A 34 -4.17 -1.40 2.11
CA LYS A 34 -4.34 0.07 1.95
C LYS A 34 -3.71 0.96 3.03
N PHE A 35 -2.39 0.84 3.19
CA PHE A 35 -1.50 2.00 3.28
C PHE A 35 -0.30 1.76 2.35
N TYR A 36 -0.50 1.99 1.06
CA TYR A 36 0.59 2.31 0.13
C TYR A 36 0.22 3.65 -0.49
N ARG A 37 1.02 4.69 -0.20
CA ARG A 37 1.01 5.94 -0.95
C ARG A 37 1.38 5.61 -2.38
N ALA A 38 0.51 5.92 -3.34
CA ALA A 38 0.86 5.87 -4.75
C ALA A 38 1.91 6.97 -5.03
N CYS A 39 3.07 6.56 -5.55
CA CYS A 39 3.98 7.47 -6.24
C CYS A 39 3.29 8.04 -7.50
N PRO A 40 3.69 9.23 -7.99
CA PRO A 40 3.09 9.84 -9.17
C PRO A 40 3.34 8.97 -10.39
N GLY A 41 2.28 8.61 -11.12
CA GLY A 41 2.40 7.94 -12.41
C GLY A 41 3.09 8.87 -13.40
N PHE A 42 4.24 8.44 -13.90
CA PHE A 42 4.88 9.02 -15.07
C PHE A 42 3.95 8.92 -16.28
N ALA A 43 4.03 9.92 -17.16
CA ALA A 43 3.28 10.03 -18.39
C ALA A 43 3.31 8.73 -19.21
N ASP A 44 2.15 8.32 -19.70
CA ASP A 44 2.00 7.19 -20.62
C ASP A 44 2.48 7.66 -22.00
N ASP A 45 3.76 7.43 -22.28
CA ASP A 45 4.34 7.67 -23.59
C ASP A 45 3.93 6.51 -24.50
N SER A 46 2.99 6.82 -25.40
CA SER A 46 2.36 5.92 -26.34
C SER A 46 3.35 5.10 -27.21
N SER A 47 2.93 3.87 -27.58
CA SER A 47 3.26 3.17 -28.84
C SER A 47 4.40 2.11 -28.93
N GLN A 48 4.87 1.47 -27.85
CA GLN A 48 5.74 0.29 -28.02
C GLN A 48 4.95 -1.03 -28.11
N GLN A 49 5.04 -1.70 -29.26
CA GLN A 49 4.49 -3.04 -29.46
C GLN A 49 5.26 -4.03 -28.56
N VAL A 50 4.57 -4.65 -27.61
CA VAL A 50 5.17 -5.63 -26.68
C VAL A 50 5.59 -6.89 -27.45
N LYS A 51 6.89 -7.17 -27.48
CA LYS A 51 7.51 -8.37 -28.06
C LYS A 51 7.67 -9.42 -26.96
N THR A 52 6.80 -10.44 -26.96
CA THR A 52 6.93 -11.56 -26.01
C THR A 52 8.03 -12.52 -26.49
N VAL A 53 8.97 -12.85 -25.60
CA VAL A 53 10.10 -13.76 -25.86
C VAL A 53 9.98 -14.95 -24.93
N ARG A 54 9.78 -16.15 -25.49
CA ARG A 54 9.69 -17.39 -24.72
C ARG A 54 11.09 -17.89 -24.38
N VAL A 55 11.42 -17.92 -23.09
CA VAL A 55 12.76 -18.27 -22.60
C VAL A 55 12.74 -19.64 -21.94
N GLY A 56 13.65 -20.52 -22.34
CA GLY A 56 13.85 -21.81 -21.68
C GLY A 56 14.35 -21.62 -20.23
N TRP A 57 13.70 -22.29 -19.29
CA TRP A 57 14.02 -22.27 -17.86
C TRP A 57 14.42 -23.67 -17.39
N LEU A 58 15.71 -23.88 -17.13
CA LEU A 58 16.23 -25.19 -16.75
C LEU A 58 15.85 -25.51 -15.31
N VAL A 59 15.14 -26.62 -15.11
CA VAL A 59 14.87 -27.13 -13.77
C VAL A 59 16.17 -27.64 -13.14
N ASN A 60 16.36 -27.37 -11.84
CA ASN A 60 17.54 -27.79 -11.05
C ASN A 60 18.89 -27.18 -11.47
N ASN A 61 18.90 -25.93 -11.96
CA ASN A 61 20.14 -25.19 -12.27
C ASN A 61 20.48 -24.15 -11.18
N GLU A 62 20.66 -24.62 -9.94
CA GLU A 62 20.84 -23.76 -8.76
C GLU A 62 22.02 -22.78 -8.92
N GLY A 63 21.81 -21.55 -8.46
CA GLY A 63 22.77 -20.45 -8.62
C GLY A 63 22.61 -19.70 -9.96
N PHE A 64 22.52 -20.40 -11.08
CA PHE A 64 22.24 -19.81 -12.39
C PHE A 64 20.79 -19.33 -12.51
N GLN A 65 19.85 -20.23 -12.22
CA GLN A 65 18.40 -20.00 -12.23
C GLN A 65 17.78 -20.70 -11.02
N ASN A 66 17.20 -19.90 -10.13
CA ASN A 66 16.58 -20.35 -8.88
C ASN A 66 15.09 -20.03 -8.88
N GLY A 67 14.28 -20.99 -8.43
CA GLY A 67 12.82 -20.87 -8.31
C GLY A 67 12.06 -21.45 -9.50
N THR A 68 10.73 -21.45 -9.37
CA THR A 68 9.80 -22.01 -10.36
C THR A 68 9.05 -20.86 -11.08
N PRO A 69 8.95 -20.87 -12.42
CA PRO A 69 8.14 -19.88 -13.14
C PRO A 69 6.71 -19.79 -12.62
N GLY A 70 6.26 -18.56 -12.33
CA GLY A 70 5.00 -18.28 -11.62
C GLY A 70 5.18 -17.93 -10.14
N GLU A 71 6.36 -18.19 -9.58
CA GLU A 71 6.77 -17.79 -8.24
C GLU A 71 7.92 -16.75 -8.28
N ARG A 72 8.63 -16.57 -7.16
CA ARG A 72 9.80 -15.69 -7.10
C ARG A 72 10.99 -16.35 -7.80
N LEU A 73 11.45 -15.72 -8.88
CA LEU A 73 12.66 -16.11 -9.60
C LEU A 73 13.89 -15.34 -9.08
N SER A 74 15.05 -15.97 -9.12
CA SER A 74 16.36 -15.38 -8.79
C SER A 74 17.48 -16.16 -9.48
N GLY A 75 18.74 -15.78 -9.26
CA GLY A 75 19.91 -16.37 -9.93
C GLY A 75 20.53 -15.40 -10.92
N TRP A 76 21.83 -15.56 -11.16
CA TRP A 76 22.56 -14.58 -11.97
C TRP A 76 22.16 -14.61 -13.45
N GLY A 77 21.76 -15.77 -13.98
CA GLY A 77 21.22 -15.89 -15.34
C GLY A 77 19.88 -15.16 -15.47
N TYR A 78 19.04 -15.21 -14.44
CA TYR A 78 17.79 -14.43 -14.40
C TYR A 78 18.05 -12.92 -14.35
N GLU A 79 18.97 -12.45 -13.50
CA GLU A 79 19.33 -11.03 -13.46
C GLU A 79 19.93 -10.53 -14.76
N TYR A 80 20.74 -11.35 -15.43
CA TYR A 80 21.29 -10.99 -16.73
C TYR A 80 20.19 -10.87 -17.78
N LEU A 81 19.22 -11.80 -17.82
CA LEU A 81 18.04 -11.67 -18.67
C LEU A 81 17.27 -10.38 -18.36
N GLN A 82 17.00 -10.06 -17.09
CA GLN A 82 16.33 -8.81 -16.73
C GLN A 82 17.09 -7.58 -17.21
N THR A 83 18.42 -7.57 -17.05
CA THR A 83 19.25 -6.45 -17.52
C THR A 83 19.26 -6.36 -19.03
N LEU A 84 19.30 -7.49 -19.74
CA LEU A 84 19.19 -7.55 -21.20
C LEU A 84 17.87 -6.91 -21.66
N SER A 85 16.76 -7.16 -20.96
CA SER A 85 15.45 -6.55 -21.29
C SER A 85 15.44 -5.02 -21.23
N TYR A 86 16.28 -4.41 -20.39
CA TYR A 86 16.37 -2.94 -20.29
C TYR A 86 17.01 -2.30 -21.53
N TYR A 87 17.80 -3.07 -22.26
CA TYR A 87 18.46 -2.64 -23.50
C TYR A 87 17.76 -3.17 -24.76
N THR A 88 16.65 -3.90 -24.59
CA THR A 88 15.82 -4.41 -25.69
C THR A 88 14.37 -3.91 -25.53
N PRO A 89 14.06 -2.69 -26.01
CA PRO A 89 12.75 -2.06 -25.79
C PRO A 89 11.57 -2.94 -26.24
N GLY A 90 10.52 -2.99 -25.41
CA GLY A 90 9.32 -3.76 -25.67
C GLY A 90 9.42 -5.27 -25.39
N TRP A 91 10.58 -5.79 -24.99
CA TRP A 91 10.71 -7.21 -24.64
C TRP A 91 9.98 -7.56 -23.35
N ARG A 92 9.28 -8.70 -23.36
CA ARG A 92 8.68 -9.32 -22.19
C ARG A 92 8.97 -10.81 -22.19
N TYR A 93 9.52 -11.34 -21.11
CA TYR A 93 9.83 -12.77 -21.03
C TYR A 93 8.63 -13.60 -20.58
N GLU A 94 8.51 -14.77 -21.20
CA GLU A 94 7.65 -15.87 -20.77
C GLU A 94 8.53 -17.09 -20.55
N TYR A 95 8.59 -17.61 -19.33
CA TYR A 95 9.51 -18.70 -18.99
C TYR A 95 8.84 -20.06 -19.19
N VAL A 96 9.51 -20.95 -19.93
CA VAL A 96 9.06 -22.32 -20.20
C VAL A 96 10.00 -23.29 -19.48
N SER A 97 9.49 -24.00 -18.47
CA SER A 97 10.29 -24.95 -17.68
C SER A 97 10.43 -26.29 -18.37
N GLY A 98 11.61 -26.89 -18.30
CA GLY A 98 11.87 -28.23 -18.80
C GLY A 98 13.27 -28.74 -18.46
N THR A 99 13.53 -30.00 -18.77
CA THR A 99 14.89 -30.56 -18.77
C THR A 99 15.71 -29.98 -19.92
N PHE A 100 17.04 -30.11 -19.86
CA PHE A 100 17.92 -29.60 -20.92
C PHE A 100 17.56 -30.15 -22.30
N THR A 101 17.32 -31.46 -22.40
CA THR A 101 16.97 -32.12 -23.67
C THR A 101 15.64 -31.60 -24.22
N GLU A 102 14.60 -31.51 -23.38
CA GLU A 102 13.28 -31.01 -23.80
C GLU A 102 13.36 -29.57 -24.30
N LEU A 103 14.06 -28.69 -23.56
CA LEU A 103 14.19 -27.28 -23.95
C LEU A 103 15.04 -27.09 -25.21
N MET A 104 16.08 -27.91 -25.39
CA MET A 104 16.87 -27.90 -26.62
C MET A 104 16.04 -28.30 -27.84
N ASP A 105 15.21 -29.35 -27.72
CA ASP A 105 14.29 -29.75 -28.79
C ASP A 105 13.30 -28.62 -29.10
N MET A 106 12.70 -28.02 -28.07
CA MET A 106 11.79 -26.87 -28.23
C MET A 106 12.48 -25.64 -28.84
N LEU A 107 13.77 -25.42 -28.57
CA LEU A 107 14.54 -24.34 -29.16
C LEU A 107 14.82 -24.61 -30.64
N GLU A 108 15.17 -25.84 -31.00
CA GLU A 108 15.40 -26.23 -32.39
C GLU A 108 14.11 -26.15 -33.23
N THR A 109 12.95 -26.49 -32.65
CA THR A 109 11.64 -26.38 -33.33
C THR A 109 11.06 -24.97 -33.34
N GLY A 110 11.59 -24.05 -32.51
CA GLY A 110 11.10 -22.67 -32.36
C GLY A 110 9.87 -22.53 -31.45
N GLU A 111 9.59 -23.55 -30.63
CA GLU A 111 8.59 -23.48 -29.55
C GLU A 111 9.04 -22.59 -28.39
N ILE A 112 10.35 -22.46 -28.18
CA ILE A 112 10.95 -21.38 -27.39
C ILE A 112 11.88 -20.52 -28.26
N ASP A 113 12.04 -19.27 -27.87
CA ASP A 113 12.72 -18.25 -28.68
C ASP A 113 14.17 -18.01 -28.24
N LEU A 114 14.49 -18.26 -26.97
CA LEU A 114 15.79 -17.98 -26.36
C LEU A 114 16.12 -19.03 -25.30
N MET A 115 17.36 -19.52 -25.32
CA MET A 115 17.91 -20.34 -24.24
C MET A 115 19.26 -19.78 -23.79
N PRO A 116 19.41 -19.43 -22.50
CA PRO A 116 20.69 -19.03 -21.94
C PRO A 116 21.51 -20.27 -21.52
N ASN A 117 22.77 -20.07 -21.14
CA ASN A 117 23.68 -21.11 -20.64
C ASN A 117 23.94 -22.27 -21.64
N ILE A 118 24.11 -21.96 -22.93
CA ILE A 118 24.39 -22.98 -23.95
C ILE A 118 25.85 -22.95 -24.37
N SER A 119 26.55 -24.07 -24.18
CA SER A 119 27.90 -24.25 -24.73
C SER A 119 27.88 -24.34 -26.25
N TYR A 120 28.81 -23.64 -26.88
CA TYR A 120 28.99 -23.65 -28.33
C TYR A 120 29.50 -25.01 -28.83
N SER A 121 28.92 -25.52 -29.92
CA SER A 121 29.48 -26.60 -30.72
C SER A 121 29.18 -26.38 -32.20
N GLU A 122 30.04 -26.88 -33.10
CA GLU A 122 29.81 -26.75 -34.55
C GLU A 122 28.48 -27.39 -34.97
N GLU A 123 28.11 -28.53 -34.37
CA GLU A 123 26.84 -29.21 -34.63
C GLU A 123 25.64 -28.35 -34.24
N ARG A 124 25.65 -27.75 -33.04
CA ARG A 124 24.57 -26.85 -32.61
C ARG A 124 24.53 -25.57 -33.45
N ALA A 125 25.68 -25.05 -33.86
CA ALA A 125 25.77 -23.85 -34.69
C ALA A 125 25.19 -24.03 -36.11
N GLN A 126 25.05 -25.27 -36.59
CA GLN A 126 24.32 -25.56 -37.81
C GLN A 126 22.81 -25.31 -37.66
N LYS A 127 22.25 -25.54 -36.46
CA LYS A 127 20.82 -25.45 -36.17
C LYS A 127 20.38 -24.17 -35.44
N LEU A 128 21.29 -23.54 -34.71
CA LEU A 128 21.02 -22.40 -33.84
C LEU A 128 21.92 -21.20 -34.16
N LEU A 129 21.52 -20.01 -33.69
CA LEU A 129 22.36 -18.83 -33.63
C LEU A 129 22.87 -18.65 -32.21
N PHE A 130 24.11 -18.21 -32.08
CA PHE A 130 24.76 -17.95 -30.80
C PHE A 130 25.13 -16.47 -30.70
N SER A 131 25.11 -15.94 -29.47
CA SER A 131 25.60 -14.57 -29.22
C SER A 131 27.06 -14.43 -29.63
N SER A 132 27.43 -13.25 -30.10
CA SER A 132 28.79 -12.94 -30.59
C SER A 132 29.80 -12.88 -29.45
N ASN A 133 29.35 -12.46 -28.27
CA ASN A 133 30.12 -12.52 -27.03
C ASN A 133 29.55 -13.63 -26.14
N PRO A 134 30.38 -14.27 -25.32
CA PRO A 134 29.91 -15.23 -24.34
C PRO A 134 29.03 -14.54 -23.29
N GLU A 135 27.99 -15.26 -22.86
CA GLU A 135 27.20 -14.88 -21.69
C GLU A 135 28.03 -15.01 -20.41
N GLY A 136 28.99 -15.94 -20.41
CA GLY A 136 30.07 -16.01 -19.43
C GLY A 136 30.89 -17.29 -19.59
N THR A 137 31.71 -17.58 -18.58
CA THR A 137 32.67 -18.68 -18.59
C THR A 137 32.49 -19.58 -17.37
N GLU A 138 32.44 -20.88 -17.59
CA GLU A 138 32.50 -21.90 -16.54
C GLU A 138 33.93 -22.41 -16.38
N ARG A 139 34.36 -22.62 -15.14
CA ARG A 139 35.67 -23.22 -14.84
C ARG A 139 35.49 -24.63 -14.33
N TYR A 140 36.34 -25.53 -14.80
CA TYR A 140 36.27 -26.95 -14.52
C TYR A 140 37.44 -27.38 -13.64
N TYR A 141 37.13 -28.21 -12.66
CA TYR A 141 38.08 -28.73 -11.69
C TYR A 141 37.90 -30.23 -11.49
N ILE A 142 38.99 -30.88 -11.12
CA ILE A 142 38.93 -32.17 -10.44
C ILE A 142 38.81 -31.89 -8.94
N TYR A 143 37.71 -32.33 -8.36
CA TYR A 143 37.46 -32.28 -6.92
C TYR A 143 37.80 -33.62 -6.28
N ALA A 144 38.34 -33.60 -5.08
CA ALA A 144 38.52 -34.80 -4.27
C ALA A 144 38.23 -34.49 -2.80
N LYS A 145 38.24 -35.53 -1.96
CA LYS A 145 38.07 -35.33 -0.52
C LYS A 145 39.18 -34.42 0.02
N PRO A 146 38.87 -33.51 0.96
CA PRO A 146 39.83 -32.54 1.48
C PRO A 146 41.04 -33.16 2.19
N ASP A 147 41.02 -34.45 2.53
CA ASP A 147 42.08 -35.22 3.18
C ASP A 147 43.01 -35.97 2.22
N ARG A 148 42.82 -35.79 0.91
CA ARG A 148 43.76 -36.27 -0.13
C ARG A 148 45.00 -35.39 -0.26
N ASP A 149 45.86 -35.46 0.75
CA ASP A 149 47.12 -34.69 0.84
C ASP A 149 48.14 -35.05 -0.25
N ASP A 150 47.99 -36.21 -0.86
CA ASP A 150 48.72 -36.60 -2.06
C ASP A 150 48.36 -35.70 -3.27
N LEU A 151 47.10 -35.28 -3.38
CA LEU A 151 46.60 -34.43 -4.48
C LEU A 151 46.87 -32.94 -4.25
N THR A 152 46.91 -32.48 -2.99
CA THR A 152 47.08 -31.04 -2.67
C THR A 152 48.47 -30.48 -3.00
N LYS A 153 49.44 -31.34 -3.33
CA LYS A 153 50.79 -30.93 -3.76
C LYS A 153 50.83 -30.37 -5.19
N GLY A 154 49.74 -30.49 -5.92
CA GLY A 154 49.62 -30.00 -7.30
C GLY A 154 50.38 -30.86 -8.33
N ASP A 155 50.71 -32.11 -8.00
CA ASP A 155 51.26 -33.08 -8.96
C ASP A 155 50.12 -33.93 -9.57
N PRO A 156 49.77 -33.73 -10.86
CA PRO A 156 48.71 -34.48 -11.52
C PRO A 156 48.89 -36.00 -11.48
N GLN A 157 50.13 -36.50 -11.41
CA GLN A 157 50.41 -37.95 -11.43
C GLN A 157 49.82 -38.69 -10.22
N ALA A 158 49.50 -37.98 -9.14
CA ALA A 158 48.82 -38.56 -7.99
C ALA A 158 47.37 -39.02 -8.30
N LEU A 159 46.82 -38.63 -9.45
CA LEU A 159 45.52 -39.12 -9.95
C LEU A 159 45.60 -40.50 -10.62
N GLN A 160 46.80 -41.02 -10.89
CA GLN A 160 46.99 -42.27 -11.61
C GLN A 160 46.29 -43.45 -10.91
N GLY A 161 45.44 -44.15 -11.67
CA GLY A 161 44.73 -45.35 -11.21
C GLY A 161 43.51 -45.09 -10.33
N LEU A 162 43.17 -43.81 -10.05
CA LEU A 162 42.00 -43.46 -9.25
C LEU A 162 40.69 -43.69 -10.00
N THR A 163 39.59 -43.83 -9.25
CA THR A 163 38.22 -43.86 -9.77
C THR A 163 37.66 -42.45 -9.80
N ILE A 164 37.35 -41.94 -10.99
CA ILE A 164 36.82 -40.60 -11.20
C ILE A 164 35.33 -40.67 -11.54
N GLY A 165 34.50 -40.03 -10.71
CA GLY A 165 33.10 -39.78 -11.00
C GLY A 165 32.93 -38.70 -12.07
N TYR A 166 32.04 -38.93 -13.03
CA TYR A 166 31.72 -37.92 -14.05
C TYR A 166 30.23 -37.95 -14.41
N ASN A 167 29.75 -36.84 -14.97
CA ASN A 167 28.43 -36.71 -15.57
C ASN A 167 28.57 -36.86 -17.09
N PRO A 168 27.84 -37.76 -17.77
CA PRO A 168 27.97 -37.94 -19.21
C PRO A 168 27.51 -36.70 -19.98
N ASP A 169 27.99 -36.55 -21.22
CA ASP A 169 27.52 -35.57 -22.20
C ASP A 169 27.60 -34.07 -21.81
N VAL A 170 28.39 -33.72 -20.80
CA VAL A 170 28.67 -32.33 -20.38
C VAL A 170 30.11 -31.90 -20.66
N MET A 171 30.31 -30.61 -20.93
CA MET A 171 31.61 -30.04 -21.33
C MET A 171 32.72 -30.26 -20.31
N GLN A 172 32.41 -30.14 -19.01
CA GLN A 172 33.38 -30.36 -17.94
C GLN A 172 34.03 -31.74 -18.00
N THR A 173 33.25 -32.79 -18.29
CA THR A 173 33.73 -34.18 -18.40
C THR A 173 34.68 -34.31 -19.58
N PHE A 174 34.30 -33.80 -20.75
CA PHE A 174 35.14 -33.85 -21.94
C PHE A 174 36.49 -33.16 -21.69
N VAL A 175 36.46 -31.94 -21.16
CA VAL A 175 37.67 -31.15 -20.87
C VAL A 175 38.53 -31.85 -19.81
N GLY A 176 37.93 -32.35 -18.74
CA GLY A 176 38.65 -33.05 -17.67
C GLY A 176 39.30 -34.36 -18.13
N GLN A 177 38.59 -35.17 -18.91
CA GLN A 177 39.14 -36.41 -19.48
C GLN A 177 40.25 -36.14 -20.50
N GLN A 178 40.08 -35.11 -21.34
CA GLN A 178 41.12 -34.68 -22.26
C GLN A 178 42.36 -34.18 -21.53
N TRP A 179 42.18 -33.42 -20.45
CA TRP A 179 43.28 -32.96 -19.60
C TRP A 179 44.03 -34.14 -18.97
N LEU A 180 43.31 -35.12 -18.40
CA LEU A 180 43.92 -36.35 -17.85
C LEU A 180 44.71 -37.12 -18.92
N ALA A 181 44.17 -37.25 -20.13
CA ALA A 181 44.84 -37.92 -21.23
C ALA A 181 46.11 -37.17 -21.68
N ASN A 182 46.07 -35.83 -21.73
CA ASN A 182 47.22 -35.00 -22.08
C ASN A 182 48.35 -35.11 -21.04
N GLU A 183 48.01 -35.26 -19.77
CA GLU A 183 48.95 -35.51 -18.67
C GLU A 183 49.43 -36.97 -18.60
N GLY A 184 48.95 -37.84 -19.50
CA GLY A 184 49.30 -39.26 -19.55
C GLY A 184 48.73 -40.09 -18.40
N ILE A 185 47.67 -39.60 -17.75
CA ILE A 185 47.07 -40.21 -16.57
C ILE A 185 45.98 -41.19 -16.99
N THR A 186 46.00 -42.40 -16.43
CA THR A 186 44.95 -43.41 -16.66
C THR A 186 44.13 -43.60 -15.39
N CYS A 187 42.82 -43.42 -15.49
CA CYS A 187 41.85 -43.55 -14.40
C CYS A 187 40.74 -44.54 -14.74
N THR A 188 40.05 -45.04 -13.72
CA THR A 188 38.76 -45.73 -13.89
C THR A 188 37.66 -44.68 -13.82
N TYR A 189 36.58 -44.82 -14.60
CA TYR A 189 35.50 -43.83 -14.62
C TYR A 189 34.19 -44.44 -14.13
N ARG A 190 33.40 -43.65 -13.40
CA ARG A 190 32.06 -44.04 -12.93
C ARG A 190 31.05 -42.92 -13.20
N GLU A 191 29.92 -43.30 -13.77
CA GLU A 191 28.91 -42.39 -14.30
C GLU A 191 27.85 -42.04 -13.27
N TYR A 192 27.43 -40.77 -13.23
CA TYR A 192 26.38 -40.25 -12.35
C TYR A 192 25.53 -39.18 -13.06
N ASP A 193 24.21 -39.26 -12.91
CA ASP A 193 23.23 -38.38 -13.57
C ASP A 193 23.02 -37.04 -12.82
N GLY A 194 24.10 -36.30 -12.59
CA GLY A 194 24.01 -34.91 -12.14
C GLY A 194 25.06 -34.43 -11.13
N GLY A 195 25.06 -33.11 -10.94
CA GLY A 195 26.02 -32.38 -10.11
C GLY A 195 26.09 -32.85 -8.65
N SER A 196 24.94 -32.86 -7.98
CA SER A 196 24.84 -33.24 -6.56
C SER A 196 25.19 -34.71 -6.33
N MET A 197 24.76 -35.61 -7.23
CA MET A 197 25.07 -37.04 -7.13
C MET A 197 26.57 -37.33 -7.20
N LEU A 198 27.32 -36.54 -7.97
CA LEU A 198 28.78 -36.66 -8.01
C LEU A 198 29.42 -36.32 -6.66
N PHE A 199 28.97 -35.25 -6.00
CA PHE A 199 29.47 -34.93 -4.66
C PHE A 199 29.01 -35.92 -3.60
N ASP A 200 27.80 -36.47 -3.70
CA ASP A 200 27.33 -37.54 -2.81
C ASP A 200 28.17 -38.82 -2.99
N ALA A 201 28.50 -39.18 -4.24
CA ALA A 201 29.36 -40.31 -4.53
C ALA A 201 30.78 -40.12 -3.97
N LEU A 202 31.32 -38.91 -4.08
CA LEU A 202 32.60 -38.56 -3.46
C LEU A 202 32.51 -38.68 -1.94
N ALA A 203 31.46 -38.13 -1.31
CA ALA A 203 31.26 -38.19 0.13
C ALA A 203 31.16 -39.63 0.66
N ASN A 204 30.44 -40.49 -0.08
CA ASN A 204 30.19 -41.90 0.25
C ASN A 204 31.35 -42.86 -0.12
N ASP A 205 32.52 -42.34 -0.51
CA ASP A 205 33.69 -43.14 -0.91
C ASP A 205 33.42 -44.07 -2.12
N GLU A 206 32.46 -43.72 -2.97
CA GLU A 206 32.16 -44.49 -4.19
C GLU A 206 33.13 -44.20 -5.34
N VAL A 207 33.76 -43.02 -5.29
CA VAL A 207 34.77 -42.51 -6.23
C VAL A 207 35.84 -41.76 -5.44
N ASP A 208 37.06 -41.70 -5.98
CA ASP A 208 38.20 -41.02 -5.36
C ASP A 208 38.23 -39.52 -5.64
N ALA A 209 37.70 -39.12 -6.81
CA ALA A 209 37.64 -37.75 -7.28
C ALA A 209 36.46 -37.58 -8.26
N VAL A 210 36.06 -36.34 -8.54
CA VAL A 210 34.99 -36.02 -9.51
C VAL A 210 35.38 -34.86 -10.41
N ILE A 211 34.90 -34.87 -11.64
CA ILE A 211 35.05 -33.75 -12.59
C ILE A 211 33.80 -32.87 -12.52
N MET A 212 33.95 -31.60 -12.13
CA MET A 212 32.83 -30.67 -11.95
C MET A 212 33.21 -29.22 -12.28
N ASN A 213 32.20 -28.39 -12.59
CA ASN A 213 32.35 -26.95 -12.70
C ASN A 213 32.39 -26.24 -11.33
N ASP A 214 32.53 -24.91 -11.34
CA ASP A 214 32.64 -24.06 -10.13
C ASP A 214 31.32 -23.46 -9.66
N THR A 215 30.18 -23.91 -10.21
CA THR A 215 28.86 -23.34 -9.89
C THR A 215 28.21 -23.97 -8.65
N ILE A 216 28.60 -25.20 -8.30
CA ILE A 216 28.10 -25.94 -7.14
C ILE A 216 29.24 -26.34 -6.19
N SER A 217 28.92 -26.47 -4.89
CA SER A 217 29.87 -26.75 -3.83
C SER A 217 29.38 -27.85 -2.88
N SER A 218 30.31 -28.62 -2.31
CA SER A 218 30.04 -29.58 -1.23
C SER A 218 31.04 -29.41 -0.08
N PRO A 219 30.65 -29.63 1.19
CA PRO A 219 31.58 -29.70 2.32
C PRO A 219 32.61 -30.82 2.19
N ASP A 220 32.27 -31.91 1.50
CA ASP A 220 33.11 -33.10 1.37
C ASP A 220 34.02 -33.09 0.13
N ALA A 221 34.07 -31.96 -0.58
CA ALA A 221 34.83 -31.79 -1.80
C ALA A 221 35.75 -30.57 -1.71
N SER A 222 36.95 -30.67 -2.28
CA SER A 222 37.87 -29.55 -2.47
C SER A 222 38.45 -29.58 -3.88
N PRO A 223 38.54 -28.43 -4.59
CA PRO A 223 39.12 -28.39 -5.92
C PRO A 223 40.64 -28.63 -5.82
N MET A 224 41.11 -29.68 -6.49
CA MET A 224 42.52 -30.09 -6.47
C MET A 224 43.28 -29.59 -7.70
N PHE A 225 42.66 -29.71 -8.88
CA PHE A 225 43.28 -29.33 -10.15
C PHE A 225 42.29 -28.52 -10.99
N TYR A 226 42.74 -27.38 -11.50
CA TYR A 226 42.03 -26.68 -12.57
C TYR A 226 42.34 -27.39 -13.90
N VAL A 227 41.31 -27.86 -14.58
CA VAL A 227 41.46 -28.68 -15.81
C VAL A 227 41.06 -27.94 -17.08
N GLY A 228 40.41 -26.79 -16.94
CA GLY A 228 40.08 -25.92 -18.07
C GLY A 228 38.83 -25.09 -17.83
N SER A 229 38.34 -24.47 -18.88
CA SER A 229 37.11 -23.69 -18.86
C SER A 229 36.42 -23.75 -20.22
N SER A 230 35.13 -23.46 -20.25
CA SER A 230 34.43 -23.19 -21.50
C SER A 230 33.48 -22.03 -21.37
N ASP A 231 33.23 -21.39 -22.52
CA ASP A 231 32.28 -20.30 -22.63
C ASP A 231 30.89 -20.84 -22.96
N TYR A 232 29.88 -20.21 -22.39
CA TYR A 232 28.47 -20.43 -22.73
C TYR A 232 27.85 -19.13 -23.22
N TYR A 233 26.77 -19.26 -23.98
CA TYR A 233 26.23 -18.23 -24.83
C TYR A 233 24.70 -18.24 -24.74
N PHE A 234 24.08 -17.11 -25.11
CA PHE A 234 22.68 -17.10 -25.47
C PHE A 234 22.50 -17.78 -26.84
N ALA A 235 21.54 -18.67 -26.94
CA ALA A 235 21.17 -19.35 -28.18
C ALA A 235 19.73 -19.04 -28.59
N VAL A 236 19.50 -18.82 -29.88
CA VAL A 236 18.16 -18.64 -30.47
C VAL A 236 17.99 -19.50 -31.73
N PRO A 237 16.75 -19.81 -32.16
CA PRO A 237 16.53 -20.54 -33.40
C PRO A 237 17.04 -19.75 -34.62
N LYS A 238 17.49 -20.43 -35.69
CA LYS A 238 17.89 -19.76 -36.95
C LYS A 238 16.79 -18.92 -37.59
N SER A 239 15.52 -19.18 -37.25
CA SER A 239 14.36 -18.41 -37.69
C SER A 239 14.22 -17.05 -36.98
N ARG A 240 15.00 -16.77 -35.93
CA ARG A 240 14.93 -15.55 -35.10
C ARG A 240 16.24 -14.73 -35.10
N PRO A 241 16.82 -14.38 -36.25
CA PRO A 241 18.00 -13.51 -36.29
C PRO A 241 17.70 -12.12 -35.70
N ASP A 242 16.44 -11.68 -35.75
CA ASP A 242 15.98 -10.44 -35.12
C ASP A 242 16.29 -10.40 -33.61
N LEU A 243 16.06 -11.52 -32.90
CA LEU A 243 16.38 -11.60 -31.47
C LEU A 243 17.88 -11.63 -31.22
N MET A 244 18.63 -12.31 -32.09
CA MET A 244 20.09 -12.40 -31.94
C MET A 244 20.77 -11.04 -32.13
N ASP A 245 20.30 -10.24 -33.08
CA ASP A 245 20.80 -8.88 -33.30
C ASP A 245 20.50 -7.98 -32.09
N ASP A 246 19.28 -8.04 -31.56
CA ASP A 246 18.86 -7.35 -30.33
C ASP A 246 19.75 -7.76 -29.13
N ILE A 247 19.96 -9.07 -28.93
CA ILE A 247 20.82 -9.62 -27.86
C ILE A 247 22.25 -9.12 -27.98
N ASN A 248 22.84 -9.20 -29.18
CA ASN A 248 24.23 -8.77 -29.40
C ASN A 248 24.41 -7.26 -29.17
N ALA A 249 23.44 -6.46 -29.59
CA ALA A 249 23.43 -5.02 -29.34
C ALA A 249 23.32 -4.72 -27.83
N ALA A 250 22.40 -5.40 -27.12
CA ALA A 250 22.21 -5.25 -25.69
C ALA A 250 23.45 -5.66 -24.90
N MET A 251 24.03 -6.83 -25.18
CA MET A 251 25.27 -7.28 -24.54
C MET A 251 26.42 -6.29 -24.77
N SER A 252 26.54 -5.74 -25.98
CA SER A 252 27.56 -4.73 -26.31
C SER A 252 27.33 -3.42 -25.57
N ALA A 253 26.08 -3.01 -25.35
CA ALA A 253 25.72 -1.82 -24.58
C ALA A 253 26.05 -2.01 -23.08
N ILE A 254 25.66 -3.16 -22.52
CA ILE A 254 25.97 -3.54 -21.13
C ILE A 254 27.48 -3.54 -20.90
N ALA A 255 28.25 -4.21 -21.76
CA ALA A 255 29.71 -4.28 -21.63
C ALA A 255 30.41 -2.92 -21.79
N ARG A 256 29.84 -2.00 -22.59
CA ARG A 256 30.37 -0.63 -22.74
C ARG A 256 30.18 0.21 -21.48
N VAL A 257 29.06 0.00 -20.77
CA VAL A 257 28.76 0.71 -19.52
C VAL A 257 29.52 0.08 -18.36
N ASN A 258 29.49 -1.25 -18.24
CA ASN A 258 30.18 -2.02 -17.22
C ASN A 258 30.85 -3.26 -17.84
N PRO A 259 32.15 -3.18 -18.17
CA PRO A 259 32.90 -4.33 -18.70
C PRO A 259 33.01 -5.51 -17.73
N ARG A 260 32.74 -5.32 -16.43
CA ARG A 260 32.83 -6.34 -15.39
C ARG A 260 31.47 -6.88 -14.93
N TYR A 261 30.39 -6.48 -15.60
CA TYR A 261 29.03 -6.81 -15.20
C TYR A 261 28.82 -8.32 -14.94
N ILE A 262 29.29 -9.18 -15.86
CA ILE A 262 29.12 -10.64 -15.73
C ILE A 262 29.83 -11.17 -14.48
N ASP A 263 31.07 -10.74 -14.22
CA ASP A 263 31.83 -11.15 -13.02
C ASP A 263 31.13 -10.69 -11.74
N GLU A 264 30.61 -9.46 -11.72
CA GLU A 264 29.95 -8.85 -10.56
C GLU A 264 28.64 -9.58 -10.24
N VAL A 265 27.77 -9.79 -11.22
CA VAL A 265 26.50 -10.50 -11.02
C VAL A 265 26.77 -11.96 -10.65
N LYS A 266 27.70 -12.65 -11.32
CA LYS A 266 28.08 -14.01 -10.95
C LYS A 266 28.61 -14.08 -9.51
N SER A 267 29.37 -13.09 -9.05
CA SER A 267 29.89 -13.05 -7.67
C SER A 267 28.82 -12.90 -6.58
N ASN A 268 27.66 -12.31 -6.91
CA ASN A 268 26.55 -12.17 -5.96
C ASN A 268 25.79 -13.49 -5.73
N TYR A 269 25.88 -14.43 -6.66
CA TYR A 269 25.09 -15.68 -6.67
C TYR A 269 25.90 -16.95 -6.61
N SER A 270 27.19 -16.90 -6.93
CA SER A 270 28.06 -18.07 -6.79
C SER A 270 28.09 -18.49 -5.33
N ALA A 271 27.91 -19.78 -5.06
CA ALA A 271 28.18 -20.34 -3.74
C ALA A 271 29.54 -19.83 -3.27
N GLN A 272 29.65 -19.37 -2.03
CA GLN A 272 30.93 -18.97 -1.45
C GLN A 272 31.86 -20.21 -1.39
N ASN A 273 32.52 -20.43 -2.53
CA ASN A 273 33.63 -21.28 -2.88
C ASN A 273 33.60 -22.74 -2.39
N SER A 274 33.48 -23.66 -3.34
CA SER A 274 33.63 -25.11 -3.21
C SER A 274 34.94 -25.57 -2.54
N GLY A 275 35.97 -24.73 -2.48
CA GLY A 275 37.25 -25.05 -1.82
C GLY A 275 37.42 -24.54 -0.39
N SER A 276 36.54 -23.68 0.10
CA SER A 276 36.60 -23.16 1.48
C SER A 276 35.68 -23.89 2.45
N SER A 277 34.86 -24.82 1.97
CA SER A 277 33.86 -25.53 2.76
C SER A 277 34.48 -26.46 3.83
N SER A 278 35.74 -26.85 3.67
CA SER A 278 36.47 -27.81 4.51
C SER A 278 37.96 -27.50 4.62
N LEU A 279 38.61 -28.04 5.66
CA LEU A 279 40.05 -27.92 5.88
C LEU A 279 40.82 -28.97 5.05
N ASN A 280 42.02 -28.62 4.57
CA ASN A 280 42.92 -29.60 3.93
C ASN A 280 43.74 -30.36 5.00
N GLY A 281 44.50 -31.40 4.61
CA GLY A 281 45.22 -32.19 5.61
C GLY A 281 46.41 -31.50 6.25
N PRO A 282 47.19 -30.61 5.58
CA PRO A 282 48.14 -29.73 6.26
C PRO A 282 47.49 -28.88 7.36
N GLU A 283 46.33 -28.28 7.08
CA GLU A 283 45.56 -27.48 8.04
C GLU A 283 45.05 -28.32 9.22
N ARG A 284 44.49 -29.51 8.96
CA ARG A 284 44.08 -30.45 10.02
C ARG A 284 45.25 -30.93 10.86
N SER A 285 46.38 -31.22 10.22
CA SER A 285 47.60 -31.65 10.91
C SER A 285 48.15 -30.54 11.80
N TRP A 286 48.16 -29.31 11.29
CA TRP A 286 48.51 -28.13 12.07
C TRP A 286 47.57 -27.93 13.26
N LEU A 287 46.26 -28.02 13.07
CA LEU A 287 45.28 -27.92 14.17
C LEU A 287 45.49 -29.01 15.22
N LYS A 288 45.67 -30.27 14.79
CA LYS A 288 45.91 -31.38 15.70
C LYS A 288 47.19 -31.20 16.50
N ALA A 289 48.23 -30.64 15.91
CA ALA A 289 49.47 -30.29 16.60
C ALA A 289 49.31 -29.13 17.60
N ASN A 290 48.23 -28.35 17.49
CA ASN A 290 47.88 -27.23 18.36
C ASN A 290 46.60 -27.54 19.18
N ASP A 291 46.37 -28.81 19.53
CA ASP A 291 45.23 -29.27 20.35
C ASP A 291 43.86 -28.81 19.82
N ASN A 292 43.71 -28.73 18.50
CA ASN A 292 42.54 -28.18 17.79
C ASN A 292 42.10 -26.81 18.33
N THR A 293 43.04 -26.02 18.84
CA THR A 293 42.78 -24.74 19.50
C THR A 293 43.39 -23.60 18.70
N ILE A 294 42.64 -22.51 18.56
CA ILE A 294 43.15 -21.23 18.04
C ILE A 294 42.88 -20.15 19.08
N THR A 295 43.90 -19.35 19.38
CA THR A 295 43.78 -18.21 20.30
C THR A 295 43.65 -16.90 19.53
N LEU A 296 42.47 -16.28 19.56
CA LEU A 296 42.18 -14.99 18.96
C LEU A 296 42.45 -13.86 19.97
N GLY A 297 43.37 -12.96 19.66
CA GLY A 297 43.50 -11.69 20.35
C GLY A 297 42.57 -10.65 19.74
N TYR A 298 41.84 -9.91 20.58
CA TYR A 298 40.95 -8.86 20.14
C TYR A 298 41.11 -7.55 20.92
N ILE A 299 40.85 -6.41 20.28
CA ILE A 299 40.92 -5.09 20.93
C ILE A 299 39.58 -4.74 21.58
N THR A 300 39.60 -4.33 22.85
CA THR A 300 38.39 -3.92 23.57
C THR A 300 37.92 -2.51 23.17
N GLY A 301 36.64 -2.21 23.39
CA GLY A 301 36.06 -0.89 23.10
C GLY A 301 35.98 -0.55 21.60
N LYS A 302 35.90 -1.56 20.72
CA LYS A 302 35.79 -1.41 19.26
C LYS A 302 34.44 -1.87 18.72
N LEU A 303 33.37 -1.75 19.50
CA LEU A 303 32.00 -1.95 18.98
C LEU A 303 31.77 -1.11 17.70
N PRO A 304 31.00 -1.65 16.73
CA PRO A 304 30.28 -2.93 16.78
C PRO A 304 31.13 -4.16 16.39
N TYR A 305 32.45 -4.03 16.24
CA TYR A 305 33.33 -5.10 15.78
C TYR A 305 33.66 -6.12 16.87
N CYS A 306 34.24 -5.65 17.96
CA CYS A 306 34.59 -6.48 19.09
C CYS A 306 34.63 -5.67 20.40
N ASN A 307 34.23 -6.31 21.47
CA ASN A 307 34.36 -5.83 22.84
C ASN A 307 34.34 -7.02 23.81
N GLU A 308 34.62 -6.77 25.09
CA GLU A 308 34.46 -7.77 26.15
C GLU A 308 33.12 -7.53 26.86
N ASP A 309 32.30 -8.59 26.97
CA ASP A 309 31.03 -8.56 27.69
C ASP A 309 31.22 -8.69 29.21
N GLU A 310 30.12 -8.63 29.98
CA GLU A 310 30.16 -8.73 31.45
C GLU A 310 30.72 -10.07 31.97
N ASP A 311 30.65 -11.13 31.15
CA ASP A 311 31.15 -12.47 31.47
C ASP A 311 32.62 -12.67 31.04
N GLY A 312 33.27 -11.62 30.51
CA GLY A 312 34.65 -11.69 30.01
C GLY A 312 34.79 -12.39 28.67
N LYS A 313 33.70 -12.55 27.91
CA LYS A 313 33.70 -13.16 26.58
C LYS A 313 33.73 -12.09 25.49
N MET A 314 34.22 -12.50 24.34
CA MET A 314 34.24 -11.64 23.16
C MET A 314 32.81 -11.48 22.63
N GLU A 315 32.32 -10.25 22.66
CA GLU A 315 31.11 -9.81 21.96
C GLU A 315 31.51 -8.97 20.73
N GLY A 316 30.56 -8.69 19.84
CA GLY A 316 30.84 -7.97 18.59
C GLY A 316 30.60 -8.82 17.35
N SER A 317 30.46 -8.16 16.20
CA SER A 317 30.14 -8.81 14.92
C SER A 317 31.23 -9.79 14.51
N LEU A 318 32.47 -9.53 14.91
CA LEU A 318 33.61 -10.41 14.66
C LEU A 318 33.65 -11.63 15.59
N ALA A 319 32.80 -11.70 16.63
CA ALA A 319 32.63 -12.94 17.40
C ALA A 319 32.04 -14.06 16.52
N SER A 320 31.33 -13.71 15.43
CA SER A 320 30.83 -14.68 14.45
C SER A 320 31.96 -15.49 13.80
N LEU A 321 33.15 -14.93 13.63
CA LEU A 321 34.32 -15.69 13.13
C LEU A 321 34.69 -16.81 14.11
N ALA A 322 34.68 -16.52 15.42
CA ALA A 322 34.95 -17.54 16.44
C ALA A 322 33.87 -18.63 16.44
N THR A 323 32.59 -18.24 16.33
CA THR A 323 31.46 -19.15 16.21
C THR A 323 31.57 -20.02 14.96
N THR A 324 31.87 -19.46 13.79
CA THR A 324 32.03 -20.21 12.55
C THR A 324 33.20 -21.19 12.62
N LEU A 325 34.35 -20.79 13.18
CA LEU A 325 35.48 -21.70 13.38
C LEU A 325 35.10 -22.89 14.29
N HIS A 326 34.29 -22.62 15.32
CA HIS A 326 33.79 -23.66 16.22
C HIS A 326 32.75 -24.57 15.55
N ASP A 327 31.64 -24.01 15.10
CA ASP A 327 30.48 -24.76 14.63
C ASP A 327 30.76 -25.49 13.31
N LYS A 328 31.54 -24.88 12.42
CA LYS A 328 31.81 -25.46 11.10
C LYS A 328 33.01 -26.40 11.09
N PHE A 329 34.07 -26.07 11.81
CA PHE A 329 35.34 -26.79 11.74
C PHE A 329 35.71 -27.53 13.03
N GLY A 330 34.88 -27.45 14.07
CA GLY A 330 35.13 -28.10 15.36
C GLY A 330 36.33 -27.53 16.12
N ILE A 331 36.74 -26.29 15.80
CA ILE A 331 37.92 -25.66 16.41
C ILE A 331 37.54 -25.09 17.77
N THR A 332 38.37 -25.33 18.77
CA THR A 332 38.25 -24.66 20.08
C THR A 332 38.82 -23.27 19.97
N VAL A 333 37.97 -22.25 20.02
CA VAL A 333 38.42 -20.86 19.92
C VAL A 333 38.56 -20.26 21.32
N LYS A 334 39.78 -19.85 21.68
CA LYS A 334 40.05 -19.05 22.88
C LYS A 334 40.16 -17.59 22.49
N THR A 335 39.64 -16.68 23.30
CA THR A 335 39.74 -15.24 23.03
C THR A 335 40.54 -14.56 24.14
N VAL A 336 41.31 -13.52 23.78
CA VAL A 336 42.11 -12.72 24.72
C VAL A 336 41.93 -11.24 24.40
N ALA A 337 41.43 -10.49 25.37
CA ALA A 337 41.23 -9.05 25.27
C ALA A 337 42.54 -8.26 25.40
N PHE A 338 42.65 -7.16 24.65
CA PHE A 338 43.77 -6.21 24.71
C PHE A 338 43.28 -4.77 24.62
N ASP A 339 43.91 -3.86 25.37
CA ASP A 339 43.53 -2.44 25.36
C ASP A 339 44.09 -1.66 24.15
N ASN A 340 45.16 -2.16 23.53
CA ASN A 340 45.82 -1.48 22.41
C ASN A 340 46.55 -2.44 21.47
N TYR A 341 46.71 -1.99 20.21
CA TYR A 341 47.34 -2.75 19.14
C TYR A 341 48.80 -3.12 19.42
N LYS A 342 49.53 -2.32 20.20
CA LYS A 342 50.92 -2.61 20.56
C LYS A 342 51.03 -3.84 21.48
N MET A 343 50.14 -3.96 22.47
CA MET A 343 50.08 -5.14 23.34
C MET A 343 49.65 -6.38 22.58
N MET A 344 48.60 -6.27 21.75
CA MET A 344 48.12 -7.37 20.92
C MET A 344 49.18 -7.83 19.90
N SER A 345 49.84 -6.90 19.20
CA SER A 345 50.95 -7.20 18.28
C SER A 345 52.13 -7.88 19.00
N LYS A 346 52.48 -7.42 20.22
CA LYS A 346 53.50 -8.07 21.03
C LYS A 346 53.09 -9.49 21.44
N ALA A 347 51.83 -9.70 21.80
CA ALA A 347 51.29 -11.03 22.11
C ALA A 347 51.37 -11.96 20.89
N LEU A 348 51.02 -11.47 19.71
CA LEU A 348 51.12 -12.21 18.44
C LEU A 348 52.58 -12.59 18.14
N SER A 349 53.51 -11.65 18.28
CA SER A 349 54.95 -11.89 18.04
C SER A 349 55.56 -12.91 19.00
N LYS A 350 55.02 -13.02 20.23
CA LYS A 350 55.43 -13.98 21.25
C LYS A 350 54.75 -15.33 21.10
N GLY A 351 53.74 -15.44 20.23
CA GLY A 351 52.91 -16.64 20.08
C GLY A 351 51.97 -16.91 21.26
N SER A 352 51.65 -15.89 22.09
CA SER A 352 50.63 -16.03 23.14
C SER A 352 49.21 -15.87 22.61
N ILE A 353 49.06 -15.35 21.39
CA ILE A 353 47.86 -15.43 20.56
C ILE A 353 48.29 -15.89 19.16
N ASP A 354 47.39 -16.51 18.43
CA ASP A 354 47.63 -17.01 17.08
C ASP A 354 47.21 -16.01 16.00
N VAL A 355 46.15 -15.25 16.29
CA VAL A 355 45.52 -14.30 15.37
C VAL A 355 45.18 -13.02 16.12
N ALA A 356 45.35 -11.86 15.50
CA ALA A 356 45.02 -10.56 16.08
C ALA A 356 43.99 -9.82 15.22
N LEU A 357 42.89 -9.35 15.82
CA LEU A 357 41.78 -8.71 15.10
C LEU A 357 41.00 -7.66 15.94
N PRO A 358 40.19 -6.80 15.32
CA PRO A 358 40.30 -6.38 13.93
C PRO A 358 41.50 -5.46 13.74
N VAL A 359 42.16 -5.60 12.59
CA VAL A 359 43.24 -4.71 12.15
C VAL A 359 42.88 -4.07 10.81
N TYR A 360 43.39 -2.86 10.57
CA TYR A 360 43.27 -2.22 9.26
C TYR A 360 44.08 -2.99 8.22
N ARG A 361 43.47 -3.28 7.07
CA ARG A 361 44.10 -4.02 5.97
C ARG A 361 45.00 -3.07 5.17
N ASP A 362 46.29 -3.30 5.31
CA ASP A 362 47.39 -2.54 4.70
C ASP A 362 48.58 -3.48 4.58
N TYR A 363 48.87 -3.89 3.34
CA TYR A 363 49.94 -4.83 3.04
C TYR A 363 51.33 -4.27 3.33
N TRP A 364 51.53 -2.97 3.11
CA TRP A 364 52.81 -2.33 3.38
C TRP A 364 53.07 -2.32 4.89
N PHE A 365 52.08 -1.93 5.69
CA PHE A 365 52.22 -1.96 7.15
C PHE A 365 52.40 -3.38 7.71
N ALA A 366 51.67 -4.37 7.15
CA ALA A 366 51.85 -5.77 7.52
C ALA A 366 53.27 -6.28 7.22
N GLU A 367 53.84 -5.89 6.08
CA GLU A 367 55.22 -6.18 5.73
C GLU A 367 56.21 -5.57 6.74
N GLN A 368 56.07 -4.27 7.04
CA GLN A 368 56.94 -3.59 8.02
C GLN A 368 56.83 -4.22 9.42
N SER A 369 55.66 -4.73 9.77
CA SER A 369 55.40 -5.36 11.07
C SER A 369 55.77 -6.85 11.12
N GLY A 370 56.23 -7.44 10.02
CA GLY A 370 56.60 -8.86 9.96
C GLY A 370 55.42 -9.83 10.10
N VAL A 371 54.21 -9.37 9.78
CA VAL A 371 52.97 -10.17 9.84
C VAL A 371 52.42 -10.42 8.44
N VAL A 372 51.42 -11.29 8.34
CA VAL A 372 50.58 -11.48 7.15
C VAL A 372 49.13 -11.12 7.49
N GLN A 373 48.38 -10.70 6.48
CA GLN A 373 46.96 -10.33 6.61
C GLN A 373 46.07 -11.41 5.99
N SER A 374 44.91 -11.64 6.61
CA SER A 374 43.83 -12.42 6.00
C SER A 374 43.18 -11.67 4.83
N ILE A 375 42.27 -12.35 4.14
CA ILE A 375 41.27 -11.67 3.29
C ILE A 375 40.46 -10.66 4.13
N SER A 376 39.73 -9.76 3.46
CA SER A 376 38.91 -8.76 4.13
C SER A 376 37.79 -9.43 4.95
N LEU A 377 37.66 -9.02 6.21
CA LEU A 377 36.53 -9.31 7.09
C LEU A 377 35.31 -8.45 6.73
N GLY A 378 35.49 -7.41 5.93
CA GLY A 378 34.44 -6.48 5.53
C GLY A 378 34.99 -5.08 5.29
N THR A 379 34.24 -4.32 4.49
CA THR A 379 34.62 -2.97 4.05
C THR A 379 33.58 -1.98 4.55
N THR A 380 34.03 -0.83 5.04
CA THR A 380 33.17 0.25 5.54
C THR A 380 33.75 1.60 5.10
N THR A 381 32.90 2.62 4.96
CA THR A 381 33.34 3.97 4.62
C THR A 381 34.04 4.63 5.80
N LEU A 382 34.91 5.59 5.52
CA LEU A 382 35.47 6.46 6.56
C LEU A 382 34.57 7.67 6.79
N THR A 383 34.45 8.07 8.05
CA THR A 383 33.70 9.26 8.46
C THR A 383 34.62 10.20 9.24
N ALA A 384 34.62 11.46 8.83
CA ALA A 384 35.21 12.56 9.57
C ALA A 384 34.24 13.05 10.63
N ILE A 385 34.69 13.10 11.88
CA ILE A 385 34.03 13.76 13.00
C ILE A 385 34.78 15.08 13.23
N HIS A 386 34.15 16.22 12.94
CA HIS A 386 34.83 17.51 12.91
C HIS A 386 33.98 18.63 13.52
N THR A 387 34.60 19.73 13.93
CA THR A 387 33.92 20.81 14.68
C THR A 387 33.64 22.07 13.86
N GLY A 388 34.18 22.18 12.64
CA GLY A 388 34.03 23.35 11.77
C GLY A 388 33.08 23.11 10.60
N SER A 389 32.61 24.19 9.97
CA SER A 389 31.71 24.13 8.81
C SER A 389 32.41 23.85 7.48
N ASN A 390 33.73 23.60 7.48
CA ASN A 390 34.51 23.34 6.27
C ASN A 390 35.39 22.10 6.45
N LEU A 391 34.88 20.97 5.98
CA LEU A 391 35.54 19.67 6.05
C LEU A 391 36.98 19.69 5.50
N ASN A 392 37.22 20.34 4.36
CA ASN A 392 38.56 20.38 3.76
C ASN A 392 39.59 21.10 4.65
N LYS A 393 39.16 22.12 5.38
CA LYS A 393 40.00 22.85 6.33
C LYS A 393 40.22 22.02 7.60
N ASP A 394 39.19 21.35 8.10
CA ASP A 394 39.27 20.56 9.32
C ASP A 394 40.13 19.30 9.14
N LEU A 395 40.07 18.68 7.96
CA LEU A 395 40.95 17.57 7.56
C LEU A 395 42.44 17.93 7.53
N GLN A 396 42.83 19.21 7.63
CA GLN A 396 44.24 19.61 7.74
C GLN A 396 44.82 19.40 9.15
N ASN A 397 43.99 19.13 10.16
CA ASN A 397 44.44 18.90 11.55
C ASN A 397 43.68 17.75 12.19
N ILE A 398 44.24 16.54 12.05
CA ILE A 398 43.58 15.28 12.39
C ILE A 398 44.18 14.73 13.69
N ALA A 399 43.35 14.26 14.61
CA ALA A 399 43.81 13.47 15.77
C ALA A 399 43.66 11.96 15.52
N CYS A 400 44.61 11.21 16.04
CA CYS A 400 44.53 9.76 16.18
C CYS A 400 45.12 9.32 17.52
N THR A 401 44.95 8.04 17.86
CA THR A 401 45.46 7.41 19.09
C THR A 401 46.19 6.13 18.75
N LYS A 402 46.99 5.61 19.68
CA LYS A 402 47.66 4.29 19.51
C LYS A 402 46.69 3.11 19.42
N SER A 403 45.43 3.31 19.80
CA SER A 403 44.34 2.34 19.67
C SER A 403 43.41 2.68 18.51
N SER A 404 43.69 3.73 17.74
CA SER A 404 42.89 4.09 16.57
C SER A 404 43.00 3.01 15.51
N PHE A 405 41.87 2.72 14.89
CA PHE A 405 41.77 1.72 13.84
C PHE A 405 42.63 2.12 12.63
N ILE A 406 42.56 3.40 12.27
CA ILE A 406 43.39 4.05 11.25
C ILE A 406 44.56 4.66 11.99
N ASN A 407 45.75 4.10 11.79
CA ASN A 407 46.94 4.60 12.46
C ASN A 407 47.48 5.86 11.77
N ARG A 408 48.44 6.52 12.43
CA ARG A 408 49.07 7.74 11.94
C ARG A 408 49.63 7.62 10.51
N ASN A 409 50.29 6.51 10.17
CA ASN A 409 50.91 6.34 8.85
C ASN A 409 49.85 6.30 7.74
N VAL A 410 48.72 5.65 8.00
CA VAL A 410 47.59 5.61 7.06
C VAL A 410 47.00 7.00 6.88
N LEU A 411 46.83 7.76 7.97
CA LEU A 411 46.34 9.14 7.91
C LEU A 411 47.29 10.07 7.14
N GLU A 412 48.60 9.96 7.37
CA GLU A 412 49.61 10.73 6.64
C GLU A 412 49.68 10.33 5.15
N SER A 413 49.32 9.08 4.80
CA SER A 413 49.20 8.65 3.41
C SER A 413 47.92 9.17 2.73
N LEU A 414 46.78 9.12 3.42
CA LEU A 414 45.49 9.59 2.89
C LEU A 414 45.44 11.12 2.82
N PHE A 415 46.04 11.80 3.80
CA PHE A 415 46.03 13.26 3.94
C PHE A 415 47.46 13.80 4.09
N PRO A 416 48.28 13.79 3.01
CA PRO A 416 49.71 14.13 3.06
C PRO A 416 50.00 15.59 3.43
N THR A 417 49.00 16.47 3.33
CA THR A 417 49.10 17.89 3.71
C THR A 417 48.64 18.16 5.15
N ALA A 418 47.98 17.18 5.79
CA ALA A 418 47.42 17.32 7.11
C ALA A 418 48.49 17.17 8.20
N THR A 419 48.32 17.91 9.28
CA THR A 419 49.05 17.67 10.53
C THR A 419 48.30 16.59 11.32
N VAL A 420 48.94 15.44 11.53
CA VAL A 420 48.37 14.34 12.33
C VAL A 420 48.94 14.37 13.75
N THR A 421 48.07 14.57 14.73
CA THR A 421 48.41 14.62 16.16
C THR A 421 48.08 13.29 16.82
N GLU A 422 49.09 12.61 17.37
CA GLU A 422 48.89 11.35 18.10
C GLU A 422 48.66 11.62 19.60
N CYS A 423 47.43 11.41 20.07
CA CYS A 423 47.03 11.52 21.48
C CYS A 423 47.28 10.19 22.23
N GLN A 424 47.39 10.24 23.56
CA GLN A 424 47.62 9.06 24.41
C GLN A 424 46.37 8.19 24.58
N SER A 425 45.19 8.79 24.59
CA SER A 425 43.91 8.08 24.73
C SER A 425 42.82 8.69 23.85
N ASP A 426 41.75 7.93 23.61
CA ASP A 426 40.57 8.41 22.90
C ASP A 426 39.93 9.59 23.66
N ASP A 427 39.92 9.57 25.00
CA ASP A 427 39.46 10.69 25.83
C ASP A 427 40.26 11.98 25.56
N GLU A 428 41.59 11.89 25.43
CA GLU A 428 42.44 13.04 25.11
C GLU A 428 42.18 13.55 23.69
N ALA A 429 41.96 12.66 22.72
CA ALA A 429 41.65 13.04 21.34
C ALA A 429 40.31 13.80 21.25
N PHE A 430 39.26 13.29 21.90
CA PHE A 430 37.96 13.98 21.94
C PHE A 430 37.99 15.26 22.79
N ASP A 431 38.79 15.33 23.86
CA ASP A 431 39.07 16.58 24.57
C ASP A 431 39.78 17.60 23.68
N ALA A 432 40.76 17.16 22.90
CA ALA A 432 41.51 18.01 21.98
C ALA A 432 40.61 18.56 20.87
N LEU A 433 39.68 17.73 20.38
CA LEU A 433 38.66 18.12 19.40
C LEU A 433 37.73 19.18 19.98
N ARG A 434 37.19 18.96 21.20
CA ARG A 434 36.33 19.93 21.90
C ARG A 434 37.02 21.26 22.20
N LYS A 435 38.32 21.23 22.51
CA LYS A 435 39.13 22.43 22.76
C LYS A 435 39.55 23.15 21.48
N GLY A 436 39.30 22.58 20.30
CA GLY A 436 39.73 23.12 19.01
C GLY A 436 41.25 23.08 18.80
N THR A 437 41.96 22.23 19.54
CA THR A 437 43.41 22.00 19.33
C THR A 437 43.68 21.06 18.16
N VAL A 438 42.73 20.17 17.89
CA VAL A 438 42.58 19.39 16.66
C VAL A 438 41.19 19.67 16.09
N HIS A 439 41.00 19.47 14.79
CA HIS A 439 39.74 19.84 14.14
C HIS A 439 38.97 18.64 13.59
N CYS A 440 39.62 17.47 13.47
CA CYS A 440 39.01 16.28 12.90
C CYS A 440 39.51 14.99 13.58
N ILE A 441 38.61 14.01 13.72
CA ILE A 441 38.93 12.62 14.04
C ILE A 441 38.31 11.74 12.97
N LEU A 442 39.07 10.79 12.42
CA LEU A 442 38.56 9.82 11.46
C LEU A 442 38.21 8.50 12.13
N ALA A 443 37.03 7.99 11.81
CA ALA A 443 36.57 6.69 12.27
C ALA A 443 35.82 5.96 11.15
N PRO A 444 35.80 4.62 11.17
CA PRO A 444 34.87 3.86 10.33
C PRO A 444 33.41 4.29 10.58
N SER A 445 32.60 4.41 9.53
CA SER A 445 31.22 4.92 9.60
C SER A 445 30.33 4.10 10.54
N SER A 446 30.52 2.77 10.54
CA SER A 446 29.89 1.83 11.47
C SER A 446 30.11 2.15 12.95
N ARG A 447 31.20 2.83 13.30
CA ARG A 447 31.56 3.17 14.68
C ARG A 447 31.03 4.50 15.15
N VAL A 448 30.60 5.39 14.26
CA VAL A 448 30.19 6.77 14.58
C VAL A 448 29.14 6.80 15.70
N LYS A 449 28.13 5.92 15.64
CA LYS A 449 27.13 5.83 16.72
C LYS A 449 27.72 5.36 18.04
N THR A 450 28.51 4.28 18.05
CA THR A 450 29.15 3.79 19.29
C THR A 450 30.13 4.80 19.90
N ILE A 451 30.74 5.64 19.06
CA ILE A 451 31.56 6.76 19.49
C ILE A 451 30.66 7.84 20.10
N GLY A 452 29.54 8.18 19.47
CA GLY A 452 28.54 9.12 20.00
C GLY A 452 27.86 8.67 21.29
N ASP A 453 27.74 7.37 21.53
CA ASP A 453 27.22 6.83 22.81
C ASP A 453 28.24 7.03 23.96
N ARG A 454 29.54 7.08 23.64
CA ARG A 454 30.62 7.23 24.62
C ARG A 454 31.10 8.67 24.79
N TYR A 455 31.09 9.46 23.72
CA TYR A 455 31.60 10.82 23.68
C TYR A 455 30.50 11.78 23.23
N ASP A 456 30.41 12.92 23.88
CA ASP A 456 29.46 13.98 23.50
C ASP A 456 29.86 14.60 22.16
N LEU A 457 29.04 14.34 21.13
CA LEU A 457 29.22 14.82 19.77
C LEU A 457 28.25 15.96 19.40
N GLU A 458 27.50 16.57 20.35
CA GLU A 458 26.47 17.58 20.04
C GLU A 458 27.01 18.78 19.24
N ASN A 459 28.30 19.11 19.39
CA ASN A 459 28.97 20.21 18.69
C ASN A 459 29.89 19.74 17.54
N CYS A 460 29.75 18.48 17.09
CA CYS A 460 30.51 17.92 15.99
C CYS A 460 29.60 17.63 14.80
N GLU A 461 30.07 17.93 13.60
CA GLU A 461 29.51 17.47 12.34
C GLU A 461 30.17 16.16 11.92
N THR A 462 29.41 15.31 11.21
CA THR A 462 29.93 14.07 10.61
C THR A 462 29.81 14.12 9.10
N ALA A 463 30.90 13.77 8.42
CA ALA A 463 30.94 13.73 6.95
C ALA A 463 31.56 12.43 6.47
N GLU A 464 30.87 11.71 5.59
CA GLU A 464 31.43 10.53 4.93
C GLU A 464 32.50 10.93 3.91
N LEU A 465 33.57 10.15 3.87
CA LEU A 465 34.70 10.31 2.99
C LEU A 465 34.64 9.26 1.87
N PRO A 466 35.21 9.55 0.68
CA PRO A 466 35.29 8.57 -0.41
C PRO A 466 36.19 7.37 -0.07
N ASP A 467 37.10 7.53 0.88
CA ASP A 467 38.01 6.49 1.33
C ASP A 467 37.29 5.42 2.15
N THR A 468 37.71 4.17 1.96
CA THR A 468 37.17 3.02 2.68
C THR A 468 38.19 2.41 3.63
N CYS A 469 37.67 1.67 4.59
CA CYS A 469 38.39 0.94 5.59
C CYS A 469 38.05 -0.54 5.46
N GLU A 470 39.07 -1.35 5.18
CA GLU A 470 38.94 -2.79 5.14
C GLU A 470 39.47 -3.40 6.44
N LEU A 471 38.64 -4.24 7.06
CA LEU A 471 38.98 -4.97 8.28
C LEU A 471 39.69 -6.28 7.91
N SER A 472 40.67 -6.71 8.70
CA SER A 472 41.40 -7.97 8.48
C SER A 472 41.89 -8.56 9.82
N CYS A 473 42.55 -9.71 9.75
CA CYS A 473 43.28 -10.36 10.83
C CYS A 473 44.79 -10.32 10.56
N TRP A 474 45.61 -10.13 11.59
CA TRP A 474 47.06 -10.39 11.52
C TRP A 474 47.41 -11.78 12.02
N ILE A 475 48.30 -12.44 11.29
CA ILE A 475 48.93 -13.71 11.66
C ILE A 475 50.45 -13.57 11.53
N SER A 476 51.21 -14.26 12.38
CA SER A 476 52.67 -14.32 12.26
C SER A 476 53.11 -14.96 10.93
N ARG A 477 54.19 -14.43 10.33
CA ARG A 477 54.77 -15.01 9.10
C ARG A 477 55.18 -16.48 9.29
N GLY A 478 55.13 -17.24 8.19
CA GLY A 478 55.50 -18.66 8.18
C GLY A 478 54.42 -19.61 8.70
N ARG A 479 53.15 -19.15 8.79
CA ARG A 479 52.00 -19.97 9.19
C ARG A 479 50.91 -20.02 8.10
N PRO A 480 51.20 -20.54 6.89
CA PRO A 480 50.24 -20.59 5.79
C PRO A 480 49.00 -21.44 6.12
N GLU A 481 49.14 -22.49 6.94
CA GLU A 481 48.03 -23.35 7.37
C GLU A 481 47.04 -22.57 8.23
N LEU A 482 47.53 -21.82 9.22
CA LEU A 482 46.69 -20.97 10.05
C LEU A 482 46.00 -19.87 9.23
N LEU A 483 46.72 -19.24 8.29
CA LEU A 483 46.13 -18.27 7.37
C LEU A 483 45.02 -18.90 6.52
N GLY A 484 45.23 -20.13 6.02
CA GLY A 484 44.23 -20.90 5.29
C GLY A 484 42.97 -21.16 6.11
N ILE A 485 43.13 -21.66 7.35
CA ILE A 485 42.01 -21.88 8.29
C ILE A 485 41.23 -20.60 8.55
N ILE A 486 41.92 -19.49 8.83
CA ILE A 486 41.27 -18.20 9.10
C ILE A 486 40.55 -17.68 7.86
N ASN A 487 41.17 -17.72 6.68
CA ASN A 487 40.50 -17.29 5.44
C ASN A 487 39.25 -18.14 5.17
N LYS A 488 39.30 -19.45 5.39
CA LYS A 488 38.12 -20.33 5.29
C LYS A 488 37.07 -19.96 6.34
N GLY A 489 37.45 -19.69 7.58
CA GLY A 489 36.55 -19.17 8.61
C GLY A 489 35.84 -17.90 8.19
N ILE A 490 36.57 -16.94 7.60
CA ILE A 490 36.03 -15.66 7.12
C ILE A 490 35.07 -15.89 5.95
N ILE A 491 35.46 -16.68 4.95
CA ILE A 491 34.60 -16.99 3.80
C ILE A 491 33.29 -17.63 4.28
N ASN A 492 33.35 -18.59 5.20
CA ASN A 492 32.15 -19.29 5.66
C ASN A 492 31.30 -18.52 6.66
N ALA A 493 31.85 -17.51 7.33
CA ALA A 493 31.06 -16.61 8.15
C ALA A 493 30.19 -15.69 7.29
N GLY A 494 30.60 -15.44 6.03
CA GLY A 494 29.76 -14.89 4.96
C GLY A 494 29.06 -13.59 5.36
N GLU A 495 27.73 -13.56 5.21
CA GLU A 495 26.90 -12.40 5.58
C GLU A 495 27.04 -12.01 7.06
N SER A 496 27.40 -12.93 7.97
CA SER A 496 27.57 -12.63 9.41
C SER A 496 28.68 -11.60 9.67
N LEU A 497 29.66 -11.50 8.77
CA LEU A 497 30.74 -10.51 8.80
C LEU A 497 30.51 -9.33 7.85
N SER A 498 29.37 -9.28 7.15
CA SER A 498 29.09 -8.23 6.17
C SER A 498 28.89 -6.85 6.79
N ALA A 499 29.09 -5.81 5.98
CA ALA A 499 29.05 -4.42 6.43
C ALA A 499 27.72 -3.99 7.08
N SER A 500 26.61 -4.62 6.70
CA SER A 500 25.29 -4.38 7.29
C SER A 500 25.19 -4.87 8.75
N ASN A 501 25.96 -5.89 9.14
CA ASN A 501 26.05 -6.36 10.52
C ASN A 501 26.97 -5.51 11.40
N TYR A 502 27.77 -4.63 10.79
CA TYR A 502 28.43 -3.52 11.49
C TYR A 502 27.48 -2.34 11.73
N SER A 503 26.21 -2.39 11.32
CA SER A 503 25.26 -1.34 11.67
C SER A 503 24.88 -1.42 13.15
N SER A 504 24.88 -0.29 13.83
CA SER A 504 24.49 -0.15 15.24
C SER A 504 23.04 -0.55 15.60
N THR A 505 22.29 -1.09 14.64
CA THR A 505 20.91 -1.58 14.77
C THR A 505 20.85 -3.05 15.20
N SER A 506 21.91 -3.84 14.98
CA SER A 506 22.03 -5.23 15.44
C SER A 506 22.61 -5.36 16.86
N TYR A 507 23.25 -4.30 17.39
CA TYR A 507 23.64 -4.17 18.80
C TYR A 507 22.53 -3.53 19.63
N THR A 508 21.39 -4.21 19.75
CA THR A 508 20.47 -3.95 20.85
C THR A 508 20.79 -4.89 22.00
N ALA A 509 21.96 -4.71 22.61
CA ALA A 509 22.04 -4.86 24.06
C ALA A 509 21.46 -3.55 24.62
N GLN A 510 20.23 -3.64 25.08
CA GLN A 510 19.39 -2.52 25.48
C GLN A 510 19.84 -1.95 26.83
N GLU A 511 21.04 -1.38 26.93
CA GLU A 511 21.34 -0.41 27.98
C GLU A 511 21.08 0.98 27.42
N SER A 512 19.81 1.36 27.50
CA SER A 512 19.37 2.69 27.13
C SER A 512 20.10 3.74 27.98
N ASN A 513 20.56 4.82 27.32
CA ASN A 513 20.99 6.11 27.89
C ASN A 513 20.07 6.68 29.01
N THR A 514 18.90 6.07 29.23
CA THR A 514 18.03 6.32 30.37
C THR A 514 18.65 5.89 31.71
N LEU A 515 19.32 4.76 31.85
CA LEU A 515 19.81 4.27 33.15
C LEU A 515 20.83 5.24 33.78
N GLN A 516 21.74 5.78 32.98
CA GLN A 516 22.75 6.74 33.43
C GLN A 516 22.14 8.12 33.72
N PHE A 517 21.13 8.55 32.95
CA PHE A 517 20.33 9.75 33.23
C PHE A 517 19.53 9.63 34.55
N LEU A 518 18.93 8.45 34.79
CA LEU A 518 18.15 8.14 35.98
C LEU A 518 19.03 8.15 37.24
N TYR A 519 20.26 7.62 37.16
CA TYR A 519 21.21 7.65 38.27
C TYR A 519 21.69 9.08 38.61
N ARG A 520 22.04 9.87 37.60
CA ARG A 520 22.53 11.26 37.77
C ARG A 520 21.45 12.19 38.35
N ASN A 521 20.20 12.00 37.94
CA ASN A 521 19.08 12.83 38.36
C ASN A 521 18.15 12.15 39.37
N ARG A 522 18.63 11.14 40.12
CA ARG A 522 17.80 10.23 40.95
C ARG A 522 16.78 10.91 41.86
N ALA A 523 17.08 12.08 42.42
CA ALA A 523 16.16 12.83 43.28
C ALA A 523 15.05 13.54 42.48
N ALA A 524 15.41 14.19 41.38
CA ALA A 524 14.46 14.85 40.48
C ALA A 524 13.60 13.82 39.72
N VAL A 525 14.21 12.69 39.36
CA VAL A 525 13.55 11.53 38.74
C VAL A 525 12.61 10.86 39.73
N ALA A 526 12.98 10.67 40.99
CA ALA A 526 12.06 10.12 42.00
C ALA A 526 10.86 11.06 42.22
N ALA A 527 11.08 12.37 42.31
CA ALA A 527 10.00 13.34 42.43
C ALA A 527 9.09 13.39 41.18
N ALA A 528 9.69 13.34 39.98
CA ALA A 528 8.97 13.28 38.73
C ALA A 528 8.24 11.94 38.55
N LEU A 529 8.83 10.81 38.95
CA LEU A 529 8.20 9.50 38.92
C LEU A 529 7.05 9.42 39.90
N ILE A 530 7.16 10.00 41.10
CA ILE A 530 6.03 10.08 42.05
C ILE A 530 4.94 10.99 41.48
N GLY A 531 5.30 12.12 40.86
CA GLY A 531 4.36 13.00 40.18
C GLY A 531 3.66 12.31 39.01
N VAL A 532 4.40 11.62 38.15
CA VAL A 532 3.92 10.88 36.98
C VAL A 532 3.16 9.63 37.39
N LEU A 533 3.51 8.95 38.50
CA LEU A 533 2.70 7.86 39.04
C LEU A 533 1.39 8.38 39.61
N SER A 534 1.41 9.51 40.31
CA SER A 534 0.21 10.10 40.89
C SER A 534 -0.74 10.57 39.79
N VAL A 535 -0.21 11.28 38.79
CA VAL A 535 -0.95 11.69 37.58
C VAL A 535 -1.35 10.47 36.75
N GLY A 536 -0.48 9.47 36.64
CA GLY A 536 -0.71 8.23 35.92
C GLY A 536 -1.83 7.40 36.55
N ILE A 537 -1.89 7.29 37.87
CA ILE A 537 -2.97 6.63 38.62
C ILE A 537 -4.28 7.39 38.44
N VAL A 538 -4.26 8.73 38.51
CA VAL A 538 -5.45 9.56 38.24
C VAL A 538 -5.90 9.39 36.78
N LEU A 539 -4.98 9.36 35.83
CA LEU A 539 -5.26 9.12 34.41
C LEU A 539 -5.72 7.69 34.14
N LEU A 540 -5.23 6.69 34.86
CA LEU A 540 -5.66 5.29 34.75
C LEU A 540 -7.05 5.10 35.32
N ILE A 541 -7.35 5.70 36.48
CA ILE A 541 -8.70 5.71 37.06
C ILE A 541 -9.65 6.46 36.13
N TRP A 542 -9.25 7.63 35.61
CA TRP A 542 -10.02 8.37 34.62
C TRP A 542 -10.19 7.60 33.32
N ALA A 543 -9.17 6.93 32.81
CA ALA A 543 -9.20 6.12 31.59
C ALA A 543 -10.04 4.85 31.78
N LEU A 544 -10.04 4.22 32.95
CA LEU A 544 -10.89 3.06 33.26
C LEU A 544 -12.35 3.46 33.43
N VAL A 545 -12.63 4.61 34.06
CA VAL A 545 -13.97 5.18 34.14
C VAL A 545 -14.47 5.63 32.76
N ARG A 546 -13.60 6.27 31.97
CA ARG A 546 -13.86 6.69 30.58
C ARG A 546 -14.07 5.49 29.68
N ALA A 547 -13.23 4.46 29.75
CA ALA A 547 -13.40 3.24 28.96
C ALA A 547 -14.70 2.51 29.32
N ARG A 548 -15.10 2.46 30.60
CA ARG A 548 -16.39 1.89 31.00
C ARG A 548 -17.59 2.72 30.54
N THR A 549 -17.48 4.05 30.53
CA THR A 549 -18.54 4.93 30.02
C THR A 549 -18.62 4.89 28.50
N GLU A 550 -17.49 4.91 27.79
CA GLU A 550 -17.44 4.78 26.33
C GLU A 550 -17.90 3.39 25.86
N ARG A 551 -17.57 2.30 26.59
CA ARG A 551 -18.10 0.97 26.27
C ARG A 551 -19.61 0.88 26.48
N LYS A 552 -20.13 1.46 27.57
CA LYS A 552 -21.59 1.57 27.78
C LYS A 552 -22.28 2.43 26.72
N LYS A 553 -21.64 3.52 26.25
CA LYS A 553 -22.14 4.35 25.15
C LYS A 553 -22.11 3.60 23.82
N ALA A 554 -21.04 2.86 23.54
CA ALA A 554 -20.89 2.06 22.33
C ALA A 554 -21.88 0.89 22.30
N ASP A 555 -22.09 0.21 23.44
CA ASP A 555 -23.07 -0.87 23.57
C ASP A 555 -24.51 -0.33 23.47
N ALA A 556 -24.79 0.85 24.04
CA ALA A 556 -26.08 1.53 23.89
C ALA A 556 -26.33 2.01 22.44
N ALA A 557 -25.30 2.55 21.77
CA ALA A 557 -25.38 2.97 20.38
C ALA A 557 -25.55 1.78 19.43
N ASN A 558 -24.85 0.67 19.67
CA ASN A 558 -25.03 -0.56 18.90
C ASN A 558 -26.42 -1.17 19.12
N ALA A 559 -26.92 -1.19 20.36
CA ALA A 559 -28.27 -1.66 20.65
C ALA A 559 -29.34 -0.78 20.00
N ALA A 560 -29.17 0.55 20.01
CA ALA A 560 -30.05 1.49 19.32
C ALA A 560 -30.01 1.27 17.79
N LYS A 561 -28.83 1.05 17.21
CA LYS A 561 -28.65 0.78 15.77
C LYS A 561 -29.28 -0.55 15.34
N THR A 562 -29.20 -1.59 16.16
CA THR A 562 -29.87 -2.88 15.90
C THR A 562 -31.39 -2.75 16.03
N ALA A 563 -31.89 -2.00 17.03
CA ALA A 563 -33.31 -1.73 17.19
C ALA A 563 -33.89 -0.88 16.04
N PHE A 564 -33.10 0.07 15.53
CA PHE A 564 -33.38 0.89 14.35
C PHE A 564 -33.62 0.02 13.11
N LEU A 565 -32.64 -0.79 12.69
CA LEU A 565 -32.75 -1.64 11.51
C LEU A 565 -33.95 -2.61 11.57
N THR A 566 -34.24 -3.12 12.77
CA THR A 566 -35.35 -4.04 13.00
C THR A 566 -36.71 -3.36 12.82
N ARG A 567 -36.87 -2.11 13.32
CA ARG A 567 -38.11 -1.33 13.18
C ARG A 567 -38.33 -0.86 11.74
N MET A 568 -37.29 -0.35 11.09
CA MET A 568 -37.39 0.09 9.69
C MET A 568 -37.84 -1.02 8.75
N SER A 569 -37.27 -2.21 8.91
CA SER A 569 -37.66 -3.38 8.09
C SER A 569 -39.16 -3.68 8.23
N HIS A 570 -39.74 -3.46 9.41
CA HIS A 570 -41.16 -3.64 9.64
C HIS A 570 -42.03 -2.56 8.97
N ASP A 571 -41.63 -1.30 9.08
CA ASP A 571 -42.41 -0.15 8.60
C ASP A 571 -42.31 0.04 7.09
N ILE A 572 -41.25 -0.48 6.45
CA ILE A 572 -41.14 -0.61 4.98
C ILE A 572 -42.02 -1.76 4.47
N ARG A 573 -41.98 -2.91 5.15
CA ARG A 573 -42.70 -4.13 4.72
C ARG A 573 -44.23 -3.96 4.75
N THR A 574 -44.76 -3.17 5.67
CA THR A 574 -46.20 -2.99 5.87
C THR A 574 -46.91 -2.33 4.65
N PRO A 575 -46.49 -1.14 4.15
CA PRO A 575 -47.07 -0.56 2.94
C PRO A 575 -46.75 -1.39 1.69
N LEU A 576 -45.57 -2.01 1.60
CA LEU A 576 -45.19 -2.86 0.46
C LEU A 576 -46.12 -4.07 0.31
N ASN A 577 -46.40 -4.80 1.39
CA ASN A 577 -47.36 -5.91 1.38
C ASN A 577 -48.78 -5.43 1.05
N GLY A 578 -49.14 -4.21 1.46
CA GLY A 578 -50.42 -3.59 1.08
C GLY A 578 -50.51 -3.32 -0.42
N ILE A 579 -49.44 -2.84 -1.05
CA ILE A 579 -49.38 -2.63 -2.51
C ILE A 579 -49.48 -3.96 -3.25
N LEU A 580 -48.70 -4.97 -2.86
CA LEU A 580 -48.78 -6.31 -3.46
C LEU A 580 -50.20 -6.88 -3.37
N GLY A 581 -50.83 -6.80 -2.20
CA GLY A 581 -52.19 -7.31 -2.01
C GLY A 581 -53.24 -6.57 -2.83
N LEU A 582 -53.06 -5.26 -3.08
CA LEU A 582 -53.97 -4.50 -3.95
C LEU A 582 -53.79 -4.84 -5.43
N ILE A 583 -52.56 -5.12 -5.87
CA ILE A 583 -52.28 -5.64 -7.22
C ILE A 583 -52.92 -7.02 -7.39
N GLU A 584 -52.75 -7.91 -6.42
CA GLU A 584 -53.35 -9.25 -6.43
C GLU A 584 -54.89 -9.21 -6.43
N ILE A 585 -55.51 -8.25 -5.73
CA ILE A 585 -56.97 -8.02 -5.78
C ILE A 585 -57.43 -7.55 -7.17
N GLU A 586 -56.63 -6.71 -7.84
CA GLU A 586 -56.93 -6.22 -9.19
C GLU A 586 -56.81 -7.34 -10.22
N GLU A 587 -55.79 -8.20 -10.12
CA GLU A 587 -55.63 -9.42 -10.94
C GLU A 587 -56.79 -10.41 -10.73
N LEU A 588 -57.20 -10.65 -9.48
CA LEU A 588 -58.30 -11.57 -9.15
C LEU A 588 -59.68 -11.07 -9.62
N LYS A 589 -59.83 -9.77 -9.91
CA LYS A 589 -61.08 -9.13 -10.34
C LYS A 589 -60.92 -8.43 -11.68
N GLU A 590 -60.24 -9.12 -12.60
CA GLU A 590 -59.97 -8.67 -13.95
C GLU A 590 -61.26 -8.22 -14.67
N GLY A 591 -61.29 -6.97 -15.15
CA GLY A 591 -62.44 -6.36 -15.84
C GLY A 591 -63.35 -5.46 -14.99
N ASP A 592 -63.21 -5.44 -13.66
CA ASP A 592 -63.93 -4.50 -12.79
C ASP A 592 -63.18 -3.17 -12.66
N ILE A 593 -63.59 -2.19 -13.47
CA ILE A 593 -62.99 -0.85 -13.53
C ILE A 593 -63.04 -0.13 -12.18
N GLN A 594 -64.06 -0.37 -11.36
CA GLN A 594 -64.23 0.32 -10.08
C GLN A 594 -63.25 -0.21 -9.04
N VAL A 595 -63.13 -1.54 -8.93
CA VAL A 595 -62.14 -2.19 -8.06
C VAL A 595 -60.72 -1.82 -8.48
N ALA A 596 -60.44 -1.81 -9.77
CA ALA A 596 -59.15 -1.44 -10.31
C ALA A 596 -58.81 0.03 -9.98
N ARG A 597 -59.78 0.95 -10.12
CA ARG A 597 -59.59 2.36 -9.77
C ARG A 597 -59.34 2.57 -8.28
N GLU A 598 -60.10 1.89 -7.42
CA GLU A 598 -59.93 1.98 -5.96
C GLU A 598 -58.62 1.33 -5.49
N SER A 599 -58.23 0.20 -6.08
CA SER A 599 -56.99 -0.51 -5.75
C SER A 599 -55.77 0.31 -6.14
N ARG A 600 -55.75 0.89 -7.35
CA ARG A 600 -54.70 1.84 -7.77
C ARG A 600 -54.63 3.09 -6.90
N ALA A 601 -55.78 3.64 -6.49
CA ALA A 601 -55.80 4.80 -5.59
C ALA A 601 -55.19 4.48 -4.22
N LYS A 602 -55.52 3.33 -3.64
CA LYS A 602 -54.96 2.87 -2.36
C LYS A 602 -53.49 2.48 -2.48
N ALA A 603 -53.09 1.84 -3.57
CA ALA A 603 -51.71 1.47 -3.84
C ALA A 603 -50.83 2.72 -3.99
N ARG A 604 -51.33 3.77 -4.66
CA ARG A 604 -50.65 5.07 -4.74
C ARG A 604 -50.47 5.73 -3.38
N VAL A 605 -51.46 5.65 -2.47
CA VAL A 605 -51.32 6.17 -1.10
C VAL A 605 -50.25 5.39 -0.33
N ALA A 606 -50.26 4.05 -0.41
CA ALA A 606 -49.26 3.21 0.25
C ALA A 606 -47.84 3.42 -0.31
N ALA A 607 -47.71 3.58 -1.62
CA ALA A 607 -46.43 3.86 -2.30
C ALA A 607 -45.87 5.23 -1.90
N ASN A 608 -46.72 6.27 -1.87
CA ASN A 608 -46.31 7.60 -1.41
C ASN A 608 -45.88 7.60 0.07
N HIS A 609 -46.57 6.83 0.93
CA HIS A 609 -46.16 6.68 2.32
C HIS A 609 -44.79 6.00 2.45
N LEU A 610 -44.56 4.94 1.67
CA LEU A 610 -43.27 4.25 1.63
C LEU A 610 -42.13 5.16 1.12
N LEU A 611 -42.39 5.94 0.08
CA LEU A 611 -41.41 6.90 -0.45
C LEU A 611 -41.05 7.97 0.58
N SER A 612 -42.05 8.52 1.30
CA SER A 612 -41.81 9.47 2.39
C SER A 612 -40.96 8.86 3.50
N LEU A 613 -41.25 7.62 3.90
CA LEU A 613 -40.46 6.88 4.89
C LEU A 613 -39.00 6.72 4.46
N ILE A 614 -38.76 6.32 3.20
CA ILE A 614 -37.41 6.16 2.65
C ILE A 614 -36.67 7.49 2.63
N ASN A 615 -37.33 8.58 2.23
CA ASN A 615 -36.73 9.91 2.20
C ASN A 615 -36.34 10.38 3.60
N ASP A 616 -37.20 10.22 4.60
CA ASP A 616 -36.89 10.57 6.00
C ASP A 616 -35.66 9.79 6.53
N ILE A 617 -35.51 8.51 6.12
CA ILE A 617 -34.39 7.65 6.50
C ILE A 617 -33.08 8.16 5.89
N LEU A 618 -33.11 8.47 4.59
CA LEU A 618 -31.95 8.97 3.86
C LEU A 618 -31.51 10.33 4.41
N GLU A 619 -32.47 11.21 4.72
CA GLU A 619 -32.20 12.53 5.27
C GLU A 619 -31.56 12.43 6.67
N MET A 620 -32.09 11.57 7.55
CA MET A 620 -31.48 11.30 8.86
C MET A 620 -30.05 10.73 8.71
N GLY A 621 -29.84 9.81 7.77
CA GLY A 621 -28.51 9.27 7.49
C GLY A 621 -27.50 10.35 7.07
N LYS A 622 -27.91 11.29 6.21
CA LYS A 622 -27.05 12.42 5.81
C LYS A 622 -26.79 13.41 6.95
N ILE A 623 -27.77 13.63 7.83
CA ILE A 623 -27.63 14.46 9.03
C ILE A 623 -26.62 13.83 10.00
N GLU A 624 -26.71 12.52 10.27
CA GLU A 624 -25.77 11.79 11.14
C GLU A 624 -24.34 11.78 10.58
N ASP A 625 -24.20 11.60 9.26
CA ASP A 625 -22.91 11.60 8.56
C ASP A 625 -22.32 13.01 8.35
N ARG A 626 -23.02 14.08 8.74
CA ARG A 626 -22.67 15.50 8.49
C ARG A 626 -22.47 15.83 7.00
N LYS A 627 -23.18 15.13 6.12
CA LYS A 627 -23.12 15.29 4.65
C LYS A 627 -24.29 16.10 4.08
N LEU A 628 -25.15 16.68 4.92
CA LEU A 628 -26.26 17.50 4.43
C LEU A 628 -25.74 18.88 3.98
N THR A 629 -25.96 19.22 2.70
CA THR A 629 -25.68 20.56 2.15
C THR A 629 -26.97 21.36 1.97
N LEU A 630 -27.01 22.56 2.54
CA LEU A 630 -28.10 23.50 2.34
C LEU A 630 -27.93 24.24 1.01
N GLU A 631 -29.00 24.33 0.22
CA GLU A 631 -29.04 25.19 -0.96
C GLU A 631 -28.86 26.66 -0.55
N HIS A 632 -28.26 27.45 -1.44
CA HIS A 632 -28.15 28.90 -1.29
C HIS A 632 -28.67 29.55 -2.57
N THR A 633 -30.00 29.55 -2.73
CA THR A 633 -30.70 30.00 -3.93
C THR A 633 -31.70 31.10 -3.62
N PRO A 634 -31.95 32.04 -4.55
CA PRO A 634 -32.98 33.07 -4.38
C PRO A 634 -34.38 32.46 -4.48
N PHE A 635 -35.29 32.84 -3.60
CA PHE A 635 -36.69 32.38 -3.60
C PHE A 635 -37.65 33.42 -3.00
N ASN A 636 -38.92 33.37 -3.41
CA ASN A 636 -39.98 34.18 -2.83
C ASN A 636 -40.54 33.49 -1.58
N LEU A 637 -40.22 34.05 -0.40
CA LEU A 637 -40.64 33.49 0.89
C LEU A 637 -42.17 33.47 1.06
N LYS A 638 -42.89 34.43 0.47
CA LYS A 638 -44.35 34.48 0.54
C LYS A 638 -44.97 33.33 -0.26
N GLU A 639 -44.54 33.14 -1.50
CA GLU A 639 -45.00 32.02 -2.35
C GLU A 639 -44.69 30.67 -1.70
N LEU A 640 -43.48 30.51 -1.16
CA LEU A 640 -43.08 29.32 -0.42
C LEU A 640 -44.06 28.99 0.72
N CYS A 641 -44.44 30.00 1.51
CA CYS A 641 -45.41 29.85 2.59
C CYS A 641 -46.81 29.53 2.03
N ASP A 642 -47.29 30.31 1.06
CA ASP A 642 -48.62 30.16 0.48
C ASP A 642 -48.82 28.75 -0.11
N ASP A 643 -47.88 28.28 -0.94
CA ASP A 643 -47.89 26.94 -1.52
C ASP A 643 -47.98 25.85 -0.45
N THR A 644 -47.17 26.01 0.61
CA THR A 644 -47.11 25.03 1.71
C THR A 644 -48.42 25.02 2.48
N LEU A 645 -48.99 26.19 2.77
CA LEU A 645 -50.26 26.32 3.47
C LEU A 645 -51.43 25.79 2.62
N VAL A 646 -51.42 25.95 1.30
CA VAL A 646 -52.44 25.37 0.41
C VAL A 646 -52.45 23.84 0.51
N LEU A 647 -51.28 23.21 0.44
CA LEU A 647 -51.14 21.76 0.60
C LEU A 647 -51.65 21.28 1.96
N CYS A 648 -51.27 21.97 3.04
CA CYS A 648 -51.71 21.61 4.38
C CYS A 648 -53.20 21.88 4.62
N LYS A 649 -53.78 22.94 4.02
CA LYS A 649 -55.23 23.22 4.08
C LYS A 649 -56.05 22.10 3.46
N LEU A 650 -55.61 21.56 2.32
CA LEU A 650 -56.27 20.41 1.69
C LEU A 650 -56.25 19.19 2.62
N ARG A 651 -55.10 18.87 3.21
CA ARG A 651 -54.97 17.77 4.19
C ARG A 651 -55.79 17.99 5.45
N ALA A 652 -55.77 19.20 6.01
CA ALA A 652 -56.55 19.57 7.19
C ALA A 652 -58.05 19.40 6.94
N SER A 653 -58.54 19.86 5.78
CA SER A 653 -59.94 19.72 5.38
C SER A 653 -60.36 18.25 5.26
N SER A 654 -59.52 17.40 4.68
CA SER A 654 -59.76 15.95 4.59
C SER A 654 -59.77 15.25 5.96
N ASN A 655 -59.15 15.85 6.98
CA ASN A 655 -59.11 15.34 8.36
C ASN A 655 -60.10 16.05 9.31
N GLY A 656 -60.98 16.94 8.79
CA GLY A 656 -61.96 17.67 9.60
C GLY A 656 -61.33 18.71 10.54
N ILE A 657 -60.17 19.26 10.18
CA ILE A 657 -59.41 20.25 10.96
C ILE A 657 -59.50 21.62 10.27
N THR A 658 -59.78 22.68 11.04
CA THR A 658 -59.82 24.06 10.52
C THR A 658 -58.43 24.68 10.55
N MET A 659 -57.92 25.10 9.38
CA MET A 659 -56.62 25.74 9.29
C MET A 659 -56.76 27.26 9.13
N GLN A 660 -56.11 28.02 10.02
CA GLN A 660 -56.13 29.49 10.04
C GLN A 660 -54.73 30.03 9.75
N ASP A 661 -54.67 31.15 9.03
CA ASP A 661 -53.43 31.88 8.78
C ASP A 661 -53.58 33.29 9.36
N ASN A 662 -52.81 33.54 10.42
CA ASN A 662 -52.73 34.82 11.13
C ASN A 662 -51.38 35.51 10.86
N SER A 663 -50.77 35.24 9.71
CA SER A 663 -49.55 35.92 9.29
C SER A 663 -49.81 37.41 9.10
N LEU A 664 -48.92 38.24 9.63
CA LEU A 664 -49.02 39.69 9.48
C LEU A 664 -48.60 40.07 8.05
N PRO A 665 -49.32 40.97 7.36
CA PRO A 665 -48.90 41.46 6.06
C PRO A 665 -47.71 42.40 6.26
N TYR A 666 -46.50 41.89 6.02
CA TYR A 666 -45.30 42.70 5.96
C TYR A 666 -44.76 42.69 4.54
N ALA A 667 -44.66 43.91 3.99
CA ALA A 667 -43.96 44.36 2.78
C ALA A 667 -43.68 43.30 1.71
N THR A 668 -44.28 43.52 0.53
CA THR A 668 -43.89 43.01 -0.78
C THR A 668 -42.47 42.44 -0.84
N GLY A 669 -42.38 41.18 -1.29
CA GLY A 669 -41.25 40.27 -1.12
C GLY A 669 -39.86 40.85 -1.40
N PRO A 670 -38.97 40.87 -0.39
CA PRO A 670 -37.58 40.59 -0.68
C PRO A 670 -37.50 39.12 -1.08
N TYR A 671 -36.97 38.86 -2.27
CA TYR A 671 -36.42 37.54 -2.56
C TYR A 671 -35.38 37.25 -1.48
N MET A 672 -35.45 36.06 -0.89
CA MET A 672 -34.51 35.62 0.13
C MET A 672 -33.52 34.67 -0.50
N ILE A 673 -32.28 34.64 -0.02
CA ILE A 673 -31.31 33.62 -0.39
C ILE A 673 -31.19 32.61 0.75
N GLY A 674 -31.36 31.34 0.41
CA GLY A 674 -31.32 30.22 1.36
C GLY A 674 -31.80 28.93 0.70
N SER A 675 -32.29 27.99 1.51
CA SER A 675 -32.82 26.73 0.99
C SER A 675 -34.34 26.65 1.10
N PRO A 676 -35.09 26.95 0.02
CA PRO A 676 -36.54 26.82 0.03
C PRO A 676 -37.00 25.38 0.28
N THR A 677 -36.25 24.37 -0.21
CA THR A 677 -36.57 22.95 -0.02
C THR A 677 -36.63 22.56 1.45
N HIS A 678 -35.59 22.89 2.23
CA HIS A 678 -35.52 22.51 3.64
C HIS A 678 -36.45 23.36 4.52
N ILE A 679 -36.69 24.64 4.18
CA ILE A 679 -37.69 25.47 4.88
C ILE A 679 -39.10 24.89 4.69
N ARG A 680 -39.44 24.51 3.45
CA ARG A 680 -40.71 23.83 3.13
C ARG A 680 -40.86 22.54 3.94
N GLN A 681 -39.80 21.75 4.01
CA GLN A 681 -39.77 20.49 4.76
C GLN A 681 -40.02 20.71 6.26
N ILE A 682 -39.38 21.71 6.87
CA ILE A 682 -39.64 22.08 8.28
C ILE A 682 -41.11 22.44 8.48
N MET A 683 -41.66 23.31 7.60
CA MET A 683 -43.05 23.75 7.70
C MET A 683 -44.03 22.60 7.56
N ILE A 684 -43.84 21.72 6.57
CA ILE A 684 -44.69 20.55 6.33
C ILE A 684 -44.64 19.62 7.55
N ASN A 685 -43.47 19.31 8.09
CA ASN A 685 -43.35 18.40 9.24
C ASN A 685 -44.08 18.92 10.48
N LEU A 686 -44.00 20.22 10.75
CA LEU A 686 -44.70 20.83 11.89
C LEU A 686 -46.22 20.90 11.66
N LEU A 687 -46.65 21.36 10.47
CA LEU A 687 -48.07 21.47 10.11
C LEU A 687 -48.75 20.10 10.04
N ASP A 688 -48.11 19.10 9.45
CA ASP A 688 -48.65 17.75 9.30
C ASP A 688 -48.79 17.06 10.66
N ASN A 689 -47.81 17.19 11.56
CA ASN A 689 -47.92 16.71 12.94
C ASN A 689 -49.09 17.38 13.68
N SER A 690 -49.23 18.70 13.55
CA SER A 690 -50.32 19.47 14.16
C SER A 690 -51.71 19.14 13.59
N ILE A 691 -51.80 18.61 12.36
CA ILE A 691 -53.06 18.11 11.78
C ILE A 691 -53.33 16.68 12.25
N LYS A 692 -52.32 15.80 12.18
CA LYS A 692 -52.46 14.37 12.43
C LYS A 692 -52.74 14.03 13.88
N TYR A 693 -52.12 14.73 14.82
CA TYR A 693 -52.33 14.51 16.26
C TYR A 693 -53.40 15.46 16.85
N ASN A 694 -54.26 15.99 15.99
CA ASN A 694 -55.36 16.86 16.37
C ASN A 694 -56.64 16.07 16.67
N LYS A 695 -57.60 16.73 17.30
CA LYS A 695 -58.96 16.21 17.52
C LYS A 695 -59.88 16.65 16.39
N HIS A 696 -60.86 15.82 16.04
CA HIS A 696 -61.84 16.15 15.01
C HIS A 696 -62.57 17.47 15.34
N GLY A 697 -62.70 18.39 14.38
CA GLY A 697 -63.23 19.74 14.60
C GLY A 697 -62.26 20.69 15.30
N GLY A 698 -61.02 20.26 15.57
CA GLY A 698 -59.94 21.09 16.07
C GLY A 698 -59.42 22.08 15.02
N SER A 699 -58.44 22.87 15.42
CA SER A 699 -57.82 23.90 14.58
C SER A 699 -56.30 23.87 14.63
N VAL A 700 -55.69 24.32 13.53
CA VAL A 700 -54.25 24.61 13.41
C VAL A 700 -54.10 26.04 12.92
N THR A 701 -53.33 26.85 13.63
CA THR A 701 -53.06 28.25 13.30
C THR A 701 -51.59 28.41 12.91
N PHE A 702 -51.35 28.88 11.70
CA PHE A 702 -50.04 29.34 11.24
C PHE A 702 -49.94 30.85 11.42
N SER A 703 -48.80 31.35 11.88
CA SER A 703 -48.50 32.78 11.87
C SER A 703 -47.03 32.98 11.55
N SER A 704 -46.74 33.90 10.63
CA SER A 704 -45.38 34.26 10.26
C SER A 704 -45.16 35.76 10.31
N LYS A 705 -43.91 36.14 10.55
CA LYS A 705 -43.39 37.52 10.49
C LYS A 705 -41.91 37.51 10.18
N THR A 706 -41.45 38.56 9.51
CA THR A 706 -40.03 38.76 9.23
C THR A 706 -39.52 39.96 10.03
N LYS A 707 -38.37 39.81 10.68
CA LYS A 707 -37.69 40.90 11.39
C LYS A 707 -36.38 41.23 10.68
N PRO A 708 -36.01 42.51 10.50
CA PRO A 708 -34.70 42.85 9.96
C PRO A 708 -33.58 42.38 10.91
N LEU A 709 -32.49 41.89 10.34
CA LEU A 709 -31.25 41.54 11.02
C LEU A 709 -30.09 42.36 10.41
N ASP A 710 -28.96 42.44 11.11
CA ASP A 710 -27.79 43.21 10.69
C ASP A 710 -27.16 42.67 9.39
N ASN A 711 -26.58 43.56 8.58
CA ASN A 711 -25.82 43.26 7.35
C ASN A 711 -26.59 42.55 6.21
N GLY A 712 -27.79 43.04 5.84
CA GLY A 712 -28.51 42.54 4.67
C GLY A 712 -29.15 41.16 4.88
N ARG A 713 -29.43 40.81 6.13
CA ARG A 713 -30.11 39.58 6.53
C ARG A 713 -31.46 39.89 7.17
N ALA A 714 -32.35 38.92 7.19
CA ALA A 714 -33.63 38.98 7.86
C ALA A 714 -33.86 37.70 8.67
N LEU A 715 -34.51 37.83 9.82
CA LEU A 715 -34.94 36.72 10.65
C LEU A 715 -36.38 36.36 10.31
N PHE A 716 -36.58 35.19 9.70
CA PHE A 716 -37.89 34.61 9.46
C PHE A 716 -38.38 33.93 10.74
N CYS A 717 -39.47 34.43 11.32
CA CYS A 717 -40.10 33.86 12.51
C CYS A 717 -41.48 33.34 12.16
N PHE A 718 -41.73 32.05 12.35
CA PHE A 718 -43.07 31.48 12.22
C PHE A 718 -43.44 30.59 13.39
N SER A 719 -44.74 30.47 13.62
CA SER A 719 -45.31 29.63 14.67
C SER A 719 -46.42 28.75 14.11
N VAL A 720 -46.44 27.50 14.51
CA VAL A 720 -47.53 26.55 14.27
C VAL A 720 -48.16 26.22 15.61
N SER A 721 -49.47 26.48 15.77
CA SER A 721 -50.19 26.17 16.99
C SER A 721 -51.39 25.28 16.69
N ASP A 722 -51.55 24.19 17.42
CA ASP A 722 -52.69 23.28 17.33
C ASP A 722 -53.50 23.21 18.62
N THR A 723 -54.71 22.67 18.51
CA THR A 723 -55.61 22.38 19.64
C THR A 723 -55.74 20.88 19.89
N GLY A 724 -54.71 20.12 19.52
CA GLY A 724 -54.69 18.66 19.52
C GLY A 724 -54.50 18.03 20.89
N ILE A 725 -53.96 16.82 20.91
CA ILE A 725 -53.84 16.01 22.13
C ILE A 725 -52.77 16.51 23.12
N GLY A 726 -51.84 17.37 22.67
CA GLY A 726 -50.73 17.86 23.47
C GLY A 726 -49.76 16.75 23.94
N MET A 727 -48.69 17.16 24.63
CA MET A 727 -47.59 16.26 25.02
C MET A 727 -47.22 16.38 26.50
N THR A 728 -46.71 15.29 27.11
CA THR A 728 -46.25 15.30 28.50
C THR A 728 -44.88 15.96 28.65
N PRO A 729 -44.58 16.57 29.81
CA PRO A 729 -43.25 17.14 30.09
C PRO A 729 -42.11 16.11 30.03
N LYS A 730 -42.43 14.81 30.22
CA LYS A 730 -41.45 13.73 30.09
C LYS A 730 -41.12 13.51 28.62
N PHE A 731 -42.13 13.44 27.74
CA PHE A 731 -41.91 13.25 26.31
C PHE A 731 -41.24 14.45 25.65
N LEU A 732 -41.56 15.68 26.06
CA LEU A 732 -40.89 16.90 25.54
C LEU A 732 -39.36 16.88 25.70
N LYS A 733 -38.83 16.19 26.71
CA LYS A 733 -37.36 16.03 26.88
C LYS A 733 -36.73 15.09 25.86
N HIS A 734 -37.52 14.23 25.24
CA HIS A 734 -37.11 13.19 24.31
C HIS A 734 -37.69 13.41 22.89
N ILE A 735 -38.40 14.51 22.63
CA ILE A 735 -39.10 14.76 21.36
C ILE A 735 -38.18 14.80 20.13
N TYR A 736 -36.92 15.17 20.34
CA TYR A 736 -35.90 15.22 19.29
C TYR A 736 -35.10 13.92 19.18
N GLU A 737 -35.40 12.90 20.01
CA GLU A 737 -34.80 11.58 19.84
C GLU A 737 -35.42 10.88 18.61
N PRO A 738 -34.61 10.26 17.75
CA PRO A 738 -35.13 9.52 16.60
C PRO A 738 -36.17 8.48 17.00
N PHE A 739 -37.29 8.44 16.28
CA PHE A 739 -38.40 7.48 16.50
C PHE A 739 -39.14 7.65 17.83
N ALA A 740 -38.96 8.76 18.54
CA ALA A 740 -39.69 9.05 19.75
C ALA A 740 -41.19 9.22 19.44
N GLN A 741 -42.03 8.44 20.13
CA GLN A 741 -43.49 8.55 20.09
C GLN A 741 -44.04 8.50 21.51
N GLU A 742 -45.13 9.25 21.74
CA GLU A 742 -45.75 9.33 23.04
C GLU A 742 -46.87 8.28 23.18
N GLY A 743 -46.60 7.19 23.92
CA GLY A 743 -47.55 6.15 24.33
C GLY A 743 -47.32 4.75 23.72
N ASP A 744 -47.59 3.68 24.48
CA ASP A 744 -47.45 2.26 24.06
C ASP A 744 -48.62 1.77 23.16
N ASP A 745 -49.75 2.49 23.12
CA ASP A 745 -50.98 2.11 22.40
C ASP A 745 -51.03 2.61 20.92
N ALA A 746 -49.94 3.23 20.44
CA ALA A 746 -49.92 3.97 19.18
C ALA A 746 -49.95 3.12 17.89
N ARG A 747 -49.93 1.79 17.97
CA ARG A 747 -49.97 0.93 16.76
C ARG A 747 -51.32 0.89 16.05
N SER A 748 -52.41 1.38 16.66
CA SER A 748 -53.76 1.22 16.09
C SER A 748 -54.47 2.52 15.64
N LYS A 749 -54.00 3.72 16.01
CA LYS A 749 -54.72 4.98 15.67
C LYS A 749 -53.92 6.08 14.98
N PHE A 750 -52.58 6.13 15.08
CA PHE A 750 -51.80 7.23 14.50
C PHE A 750 -50.54 6.70 13.78
N GLN A 751 -50.53 6.74 12.45
CA GLN A 751 -49.40 6.30 11.61
C GLN A 751 -48.30 7.37 11.56
N GLY A 752 -47.27 7.29 12.39
CA GLY A 752 -46.11 8.18 12.36
C GLY A 752 -44.79 7.45 12.38
N THR A 753 -43.77 8.06 11.79
CA THR A 753 -42.39 7.53 11.74
C THR A 753 -41.59 7.93 12.98
N GLY A 754 -41.97 9.04 13.64
CA GLY A 754 -41.22 9.61 14.75
C GLY A 754 -39.89 10.26 14.34
N MET A 755 -39.64 10.46 13.03
CA MET A 755 -38.40 11.06 12.53
C MET A 755 -38.50 12.55 12.20
N GLY A 756 -39.71 13.07 11.98
CA GLY A 756 -39.90 14.46 11.54
C GLY A 756 -39.34 15.51 12.52
N MET A 757 -39.47 15.31 13.84
CA MET A 757 -38.98 16.26 14.85
C MET A 757 -37.44 16.31 14.97
N PRO A 758 -36.73 15.16 15.01
CA PRO A 758 -35.27 15.13 14.86
C PRO A 758 -34.75 15.84 13.59
N ILE A 759 -35.41 15.61 12.45
CA ILE A 759 -35.06 16.26 11.17
C ILE A 759 -35.26 17.77 11.28
N VAL A 760 -36.43 18.22 11.75
CA VAL A 760 -36.74 19.65 11.97
C VAL A 760 -35.68 20.32 12.85
N LYS A 761 -35.31 19.69 13.98
CA LYS A 761 -34.32 20.24 14.90
C LYS A 761 -32.96 20.40 14.24
N SER A 762 -32.52 19.38 13.51
CA SER A 762 -31.22 19.36 12.84
C SER A 762 -31.16 20.38 11.70
N LEU A 763 -32.21 20.48 10.87
CA LEU A 763 -32.28 21.47 9.79
C LEU A 763 -32.25 22.90 10.33
N ILE A 764 -33.04 23.20 11.37
CA ILE A 764 -33.06 24.52 11.99
C ILE A 764 -31.69 24.88 12.55
N GLU A 765 -30.99 23.95 13.22
CA GLU A 765 -29.64 24.18 13.75
C GLU A 765 -28.61 24.40 12.63
N LEU A 766 -28.66 23.62 11.55
CA LEU A 766 -27.78 23.81 10.39
C LEU A 766 -28.00 25.15 9.70
N MET A 767 -29.24 25.63 9.67
CA MET A 767 -29.59 26.96 9.16
C MET A 767 -29.28 28.10 10.15
N GLY A 768 -28.70 27.80 11.32
CA GLY A 768 -28.37 28.81 12.34
C GLY A 768 -29.59 29.37 13.08
N GLY A 769 -30.72 28.66 13.04
CA GLY A 769 -31.98 29.02 13.66
C GLY A 769 -32.24 28.38 15.03
N THR A 770 -33.41 28.64 15.58
CA THR A 770 -33.89 28.06 16.86
C THR A 770 -35.35 27.60 16.78
N ILE A 771 -35.69 26.59 17.59
CA ILE A 771 -37.06 26.10 17.77
C ILE A 771 -37.38 25.97 19.26
N GLU A 772 -38.53 26.49 19.67
CA GLU A 772 -39.08 26.39 21.03
C GLU A 772 -40.48 25.76 20.97
N ILE A 773 -40.75 24.83 21.90
CA ILE A 773 -41.99 24.05 21.93
C ILE A 773 -42.67 24.25 23.28
N SER A 774 -43.94 24.65 23.25
CA SER A 774 -44.83 24.68 24.42
C SER A 774 -46.00 23.74 24.15
N SER A 775 -46.27 22.80 25.05
CA SER A 775 -47.35 21.84 24.87
C SER A 775 -47.95 21.44 26.21
N GLU A 776 -49.27 21.28 26.24
CA GLU A 776 -50.04 20.84 27.40
C GLU A 776 -51.04 19.74 26.99
N VAL A 777 -51.02 18.63 27.72
CA VAL A 777 -51.85 17.45 27.44
C VAL A 777 -53.34 17.83 27.45
N GLY A 778 -54.03 17.51 26.36
CA GLY A 778 -55.45 17.78 26.11
C GLY A 778 -55.76 19.19 25.60
N VAL A 779 -54.78 20.10 25.59
CA VAL A 779 -54.93 21.49 25.15
C VAL A 779 -54.38 21.68 23.72
N GLY A 780 -53.18 21.18 23.46
CA GLY A 780 -52.50 21.28 22.16
C GLY A 780 -51.03 21.67 22.26
N SER A 781 -50.40 21.95 21.13
CA SER A 781 -48.98 22.32 21.06
C SER A 781 -48.74 23.60 20.26
N THR A 782 -47.70 24.33 20.61
CA THR A 782 -47.21 25.50 19.88
C THR A 782 -45.72 25.36 19.62
N PHE A 783 -45.34 25.41 18.35
CA PHE A 783 -43.96 25.39 17.87
C PHE A 783 -43.59 26.79 17.39
N ASN A 784 -42.51 27.37 17.92
CA ASN A 784 -41.99 28.67 17.52
C ASN A 784 -40.62 28.49 16.88
N VAL A 785 -40.47 28.91 15.62
CA VAL A 785 -39.25 28.72 14.83
C VAL A 785 -38.68 30.07 14.39
N GLN A 786 -37.36 30.21 14.43
CA GLN A 786 -36.63 31.39 13.96
C GLN A 786 -35.50 30.94 13.04
N ILE A 787 -35.42 31.46 11.82
CA ILE A 787 -34.40 31.10 10.83
C ILE A 787 -33.79 32.39 10.23
N PRO A 788 -32.47 32.60 10.31
CA PRO A 788 -31.81 33.71 9.63
C PRO A 788 -31.68 33.43 8.12
N LEU A 789 -32.02 34.42 7.29
CA LEU A 789 -31.97 34.36 5.82
C LEU A 789 -31.26 35.60 5.26
N ASP A 790 -30.61 35.47 4.11
CA ASP A 790 -30.02 36.60 3.39
C ASP A 790 -31.08 37.26 2.50
N ILE A 791 -31.01 38.59 2.34
CA ILE A 791 -31.91 39.35 1.45
C ILE A 791 -31.26 39.45 0.06
N ASP A 792 -31.96 39.01 -0.98
CA ASP A 792 -31.57 39.22 -2.38
C ASP A 792 -31.72 40.70 -2.77
N LYS A 793 -30.69 41.25 -3.42
CA LYS A 793 -30.54 42.67 -3.73
C LYS A 793 -30.98 43.04 -5.14
N ASP A 794 -31.28 42.09 -6.03
CA ASP A 794 -31.74 42.36 -7.40
C ASP A 794 -32.91 41.45 -7.87
N PRO A 795 -34.13 41.67 -7.35
CA PRO A 795 -35.29 40.82 -7.65
C PRO A 795 -35.99 41.11 -9.00
N GLN A 796 -35.72 42.25 -9.66
CA GLN A 796 -36.53 42.72 -10.79
C GLN A 796 -36.11 42.20 -12.18
N ALA A 797 -34.96 41.54 -12.30
CA ALA A 797 -34.48 40.99 -13.58
C ALA A 797 -35.14 39.64 -13.95
N ARG A 798 -35.70 38.89 -12.98
CA ARG A 798 -36.13 37.48 -13.16
C ARG A 798 -37.65 37.27 -13.24
N GLU A 799 -38.47 38.08 -12.57
CA GLU A 799 -39.94 38.00 -12.66
C GLU A 799 -40.49 38.11 -14.09
N ARG A 800 -39.80 38.82 -14.99
CA ARG A 800 -40.19 38.94 -16.40
C ARG A 800 -39.97 37.65 -17.22
N ALA A 801 -39.15 36.72 -16.74
CA ALA A 801 -38.80 35.49 -17.47
C ALA A 801 -39.80 34.34 -17.19
N ASP A 802 -40.39 34.28 -15.99
CA ASP A 802 -41.25 33.15 -15.58
C ASP A 802 -42.71 33.30 -16.05
N GLU A 803 -43.28 34.51 -16.11
CA GLU A 803 -44.69 34.72 -16.52
C GLU A 803 -44.97 34.47 -18.03
N GLN A 804 -43.93 34.29 -18.87
CA GLN A 804 -44.09 34.15 -20.34
C GLN A 804 -43.85 32.73 -20.88
N ALA A 805 -43.61 31.73 -20.01
CA ALA A 805 -43.27 30.36 -20.41
C ALA A 805 -44.50 29.42 -20.62
N ASP A 806 -45.66 29.74 -20.06
CA ASP A 806 -46.82 28.82 -19.96
C ASP A 806 -47.62 28.58 -21.27
N SER A 807 -47.21 29.12 -22.43
CA SER A 807 -48.02 29.09 -23.66
C SER A 807 -47.38 28.45 -24.91
N CYS A 808 -46.31 27.65 -24.78
CA CYS A 808 -45.62 27.03 -25.94
C CYS A 808 -45.92 25.53 -26.08
N SER A 809 -46.26 25.06 -27.30
CA SER A 809 -46.50 23.64 -27.59
C SER A 809 -45.19 22.88 -27.79
N LEU A 810 -45.04 21.71 -27.15
CA LEU A 810 -43.83 20.87 -27.25
C LEU A 810 -43.82 19.92 -28.46
N ALA A 811 -44.94 19.77 -29.17
CA ALA A 811 -45.08 18.84 -30.28
C ALA A 811 -44.00 19.02 -31.37
N GLY A 812 -43.42 17.91 -31.82
CA GLY A 812 -42.39 17.84 -32.86
C GLY A 812 -40.95 18.12 -32.40
N MET A 813 -40.72 18.31 -31.10
CA MET A 813 -39.37 18.41 -30.53
C MET A 813 -38.69 17.03 -30.56
N ASN A 814 -37.44 16.96 -30.99
CA ASN A 814 -36.63 15.74 -31.00
C ASN A 814 -35.73 15.70 -29.76
N VAL A 815 -35.99 14.77 -28.84
CA VAL A 815 -35.25 14.63 -27.59
C VAL A 815 -34.46 13.33 -27.59
N LEU A 816 -33.17 13.40 -27.24
CA LEU A 816 -32.33 12.22 -27.00
C LEU A 816 -32.38 11.89 -25.50
N LEU A 817 -32.89 10.71 -25.15
CA LEU A 817 -33.03 10.25 -23.76
C LEU A 817 -32.01 9.14 -23.49
N ALA A 818 -31.05 9.40 -22.62
CA ALA A 818 -30.08 8.43 -22.13
C ALA A 818 -30.47 7.95 -20.72
N GLU A 819 -30.83 6.68 -20.59
CA GLU A 819 -31.26 6.04 -19.34
C GLU A 819 -30.97 4.53 -19.42
N ASP A 820 -30.20 4.01 -18.47
CA ASP A 820 -29.77 2.60 -18.43
C ASP A 820 -30.84 1.66 -17.87
N ASN A 821 -31.78 2.19 -17.09
CA ASN A 821 -32.91 1.45 -16.56
C ASN A 821 -34.08 1.42 -17.55
N GLU A 822 -34.34 0.24 -18.12
CA GLU A 822 -35.36 0.03 -19.15
C GLU A 822 -36.76 0.53 -18.74
N LEU A 823 -37.16 0.33 -17.49
CA LEU A 823 -38.47 0.76 -16.97
C LEU A 823 -38.55 2.29 -16.85
N ASN A 824 -37.50 2.94 -16.35
CA ASN A 824 -37.45 4.40 -16.28
C ASN A 824 -37.48 5.03 -17.67
N ALA A 825 -36.75 4.43 -18.62
CA ALA A 825 -36.68 4.89 -19.99
C ALA A 825 -38.04 4.76 -20.69
N GLU A 826 -38.77 3.66 -20.46
CA GLU A 826 -40.13 3.46 -20.97
C GLU A 826 -41.12 4.49 -20.37
N ILE A 827 -41.06 4.73 -19.05
CA ILE A 827 -41.91 5.73 -18.38
C ILE A 827 -41.63 7.14 -18.92
N ALA A 828 -40.36 7.53 -19.01
CA ALA A 828 -39.97 8.85 -19.50
C ALA A 828 -40.35 9.04 -20.98
N GLN A 829 -40.13 8.02 -21.81
CA GLN A 829 -40.54 8.03 -23.22
C GLN A 829 -42.06 8.20 -23.35
N ALA A 830 -42.86 7.37 -22.66
CA ALA A 830 -44.32 7.43 -22.75
C ALA A 830 -44.87 8.80 -22.30
N LEU A 831 -44.28 9.40 -21.26
CA LEU A 831 -44.63 10.74 -20.80
C LEU A 831 -44.29 11.81 -21.84
N LEU A 832 -43.07 11.81 -22.40
CA LEU A 832 -42.64 12.77 -23.42
C LEU A 832 -43.47 12.66 -24.71
N GLU A 833 -43.71 11.44 -25.18
CA GLU A 833 -44.52 11.16 -26.37
C GLU A 833 -45.99 11.60 -26.19
N SER A 834 -46.52 11.57 -24.96
CA SER A 834 -47.88 12.07 -24.67
C SER A 834 -48.05 13.57 -24.93
N GLU A 835 -46.95 14.34 -24.95
CA GLU A 835 -46.91 15.77 -25.31
C GLU A 835 -46.50 16.01 -26.78
N GLY A 836 -46.39 14.94 -27.58
CA GLY A 836 -46.04 14.98 -29.00
C GLY A 836 -44.56 15.15 -29.30
N ILE A 837 -43.68 14.85 -28.34
CA ILE A 837 -42.21 14.87 -28.49
C ILE A 837 -41.76 13.57 -29.15
N VAL A 838 -40.79 13.66 -30.08
CA VAL A 838 -40.14 12.51 -30.70
C VAL A 838 -38.92 12.12 -29.87
N VAL A 839 -38.91 10.92 -29.31
CA VAL A 839 -37.85 10.46 -28.40
C VAL A 839 -36.93 9.47 -29.13
N THR A 840 -35.63 9.72 -29.12
CA THR A 840 -34.60 8.71 -29.45
C THR A 840 -33.98 8.23 -28.14
N ARG A 841 -33.88 6.91 -27.93
CA ARG A 841 -33.30 6.32 -26.71
C ARG A 841 -31.84 5.95 -26.91
N ALA A 842 -31.07 6.11 -25.84
CA ALA A 842 -29.74 5.55 -25.64
C ALA A 842 -29.73 4.78 -24.31
N ALA A 843 -29.13 3.61 -24.29
CA ALA A 843 -29.06 2.72 -23.13
C ALA A 843 -27.86 3.01 -22.21
N ASP A 844 -26.85 3.74 -22.69
CA ASP A 844 -25.68 4.11 -21.89
C ASP A 844 -24.98 5.39 -22.40
N GLY A 845 -23.93 5.80 -21.68
CA GLY A 845 -23.14 7.00 -21.98
C GLY A 845 -22.34 6.94 -23.28
N ASN A 846 -21.95 5.76 -23.77
CA ASN A 846 -21.27 5.64 -25.07
C ASN A 846 -22.28 5.79 -26.20
N GLU A 847 -23.43 5.12 -26.08
CA GLU A 847 -24.47 5.16 -27.10
C GLU A 847 -25.04 6.57 -27.31
N VAL A 848 -25.23 7.35 -26.23
CA VAL A 848 -25.70 8.74 -26.35
C VAL A 848 -24.68 9.63 -27.07
N VAL A 849 -23.38 9.44 -26.82
CA VAL A 849 -22.30 10.15 -27.51
C VAL A 849 -22.27 9.75 -28.99
N ASP A 850 -22.30 8.45 -29.29
CA ASP A 850 -22.29 7.92 -30.66
C ASP A 850 -23.50 8.39 -31.46
N LEU A 851 -24.70 8.36 -30.87
CA LEU A 851 -25.94 8.84 -31.50
C LEU A 851 -25.92 10.35 -31.74
N TYR A 852 -25.35 11.12 -30.81
CA TYR A 852 -25.21 12.56 -30.97
C TYR A 852 -24.18 12.90 -32.05
N VAL A 853 -22.97 12.34 -31.99
CA VAL A 853 -21.88 12.63 -32.94
C VAL A 853 -22.18 12.09 -34.34
N GLY A 854 -22.81 10.91 -34.44
CA GLY A 854 -23.13 10.25 -35.71
C GLY A 854 -24.26 10.91 -36.51
N ARG A 855 -25.02 11.85 -35.92
CA ARG A 855 -26.10 12.57 -36.62
C ARG A 855 -25.70 14.01 -36.96
N PRO A 856 -26.25 14.63 -38.03
CA PRO A 856 -25.97 16.03 -38.37
C PRO A 856 -26.28 17.02 -37.24
N ALA A 857 -25.66 18.19 -37.23
CA ALA A 857 -25.98 19.28 -36.30
C ALA A 857 -27.47 19.67 -36.39
N GLY A 858 -28.10 19.91 -35.24
CA GLY A 858 -29.53 20.22 -35.14
C GLY A 858 -30.47 19.00 -35.22
N SER A 859 -29.95 17.78 -35.12
CA SER A 859 -30.78 16.55 -35.10
C SER A 859 -31.55 16.35 -33.79
N PHE A 860 -31.13 17.01 -32.72
CA PHE A 860 -31.76 16.95 -31.40
C PHE A 860 -31.94 18.36 -30.86
N ASP A 861 -33.08 18.61 -30.23
CA ASP A 861 -33.40 19.89 -29.59
C ASP A 861 -32.97 19.92 -28.11
N ALA A 862 -32.89 18.75 -27.47
CA ALA A 862 -32.38 18.60 -26.11
C ALA A 862 -31.91 17.16 -25.84
N ILE A 863 -31.04 16.99 -24.86
CA ILE A 863 -30.61 15.68 -24.34
C ILE A 863 -31.05 15.58 -22.87
N LEU A 864 -31.78 14.52 -22.54
CA LEU A 864 -32.04 14.11 -21.15
C LEU A 864 -31.03 13.03 -20.79
N MET A 865 -30.18 13.30 -19.81
CA MET A 865 -28.99 12.50 -19.52
C MET A 865 -29.05 11.96 -18.10
N ASP A 866 -29.24 10.65 -17.92
CA ASP A 866 -29.01 10.04 -16.61
C ASP A 866 -27.55 10.21 -16.18
N ILE A 867 -27.35 10.60 -14.92
CA ILE A 867 -26.01 10.75 -14.37
C ILE A 867 -25.37 9.39 -14.09
N MET A 868 -26.13 8.43 -13.56
CA MET A 868 -25.59 7.15 -13.13
C MET A 868 -25.86 6.06 -14.17
N MET A 869 -24.97 5.95 -15.15
CA MET A 869 -24.98 4.88 -16.16
C MET A 869 -23.70 4.03 -16.07
N PRO A 870 -23.75 2.71 -16.39
CA PRO A 870 -22.57 1.85 -16.38
C PRO A 870 -21.61 2.18 -17.52
N GLY A 871 -20.31 2.00 -17.27
CA GLY A 871 -19.26 2.28 -18.25
C GLY A 871 -18.93 3.77 -18.29
N MET A 872 -19.56 4.52 -19.20
CA MET A 872 -19.42 5.97 -19.30
C MET A 872 -20.57 6.65 -18.56
N ASP A 873 -20.27 7.42 -17.53
CA ASP A 873 -21.29 8.11 -16.75
C ASP A 873 -21.84 9.35 -17.49
N GLY A 874 -22.96 9.91 -17.02
CA GLY A 874 -23.59 11.06 -17.68
C GLY A 874 -22.73 12.33 -17.71
N TYR A 875 -21.81 12.49 -16.75
CA TYR A 875 -20.89 13.64 -16.73
C TYR A 875 -19.77 13.46 -17.76
N GLU A 876 -19.22 12.25 -17.88
CA GLU A 876 -18.24 11.87 -18.89
C GLU A 876 -18.81 11.97 -20.29
N ALA A 877 -20.03 11.46 -20.50
CA ALA A 877 -20.76 11.57 -21.76
C ALA A 877 -21.01 13.04 -22.13
N THR A 878 -21.39 13.88 -21.16
CA THR A 878 -21.55 15.32 -21.37
C THR A 878 -20.23 15.96 -21.79
N ARG A 879 -19.12 15.68 -21.09
CA ARG A 879 -17.79 16.20 -21.48
C ARG A 879 -17.38 15.74 -22.86
N ALA A 880 -17.63 14.47 -23.21
CA ALA A 880 -17.35 13.93 -24.54
C ALA A 880 -18.18 14.63 -25.63
N ILE A 881 -19.47 14.89 -25.37
CA ILE A 881 -20.34 15.67 -26.27
C ILE A 881 -19.79 17.10 -26.42
N ARG A 882 -19.45 17.79 -25.32
CA ARG A 882 -18.90 19.15 -25.35
C ARG A 882 -17.54 19.25 -26.06
N LEU A 883 -16.74 18.18 -26.03
CA LEU A 883 -15.45 18.07 -26.72
C LEU A 883 -15.57 17.51 -28.15
N SER A 884 -16.75 17.05 -28.56
CA SER A 884 -16.96 16.67 -29.96
C SER A 884 -16.86 17.93 -30.81
N GLU A 885 -16.04 17.93 -31.87
CA GLU A 885 -15.82 19.09 -32.76
C GLU A 885 -17.07 19.49 -33.59
N LYS A 886 -18.25 19.05 -33.15
CA LYS A 886 -19.54 19.30 -33.77
C LYS A 886 -19.98 20.74 -33.51
N VAL A 887 -20.51 21.39 -34.54
CA VAL A 887 -20.83 22.83 -34.50
C VAL A 887 -21.86 23.19 -33.43
N ASP A 888 -22.82 22.30 -33.13
CA ASP A 888 -23.87 22.49 -32.11
C ASP A 888 -23.50 21.90 -30.73
N ALA A 889 -22.28 21.38 -30.55
CA ALA A 889 -21.85 20.73 -29.31
C ALA A 889 -21.84 21.68 -28.10
N ALA A 890 -21.46 22.94 -28.31
CA ALA A 890 -21.45 23.95 -27.25
C ALA A 890 -22.87 24.37 -26.83
N ASP A 891 -23.81 24.34 -27.77
CA ASP A 891 -25.12 24.96 -27.63
C ASP A 891 -26.26 23.95 -27.37
N ILE A 892 -26.06 22.65 -27.57
CA ILE A 892 -27.11 21.65 -27.31
C ILE A 892 -27.47 21.62 -25.81
N PRO A 893 -28.75 21.81 -25.42
CA PRO A 893 -29.18 21.71 -24.04
C PRO A 893 -29.06 20.28 -23.51
N ILE A 894 -28.34 20.10 -22.40
CA ILE A 894 -28.22 18.81 -21.69
C ILE A 894 -28.82 18.95 -20.30
N ILE A 895 -29.87 18.18 -20.01
CA ILE A 895 -30.59 18.18 -18.73
C ILE A 895 -30.22 16.91 -17.97
N ALA A 896 -29.61 17.07 -16.81
CA ALA A 896 -29.24 15.97 -15.94
C ALA A 896 -30.48 15.33 -15.32
N LEU A 897 -30.64 14.02 -15.44
CA LEU A 897 -31.59 13.23 -14.68
C LEU A 897 -30.82 12.60 -13.51
N THR A 898 -31.17 12.98 -12.29
CA THR A 898 -30.45 12.55 -11.10
C THR A 898 -31.40 11.81 -10.15
N ALA A 899 -30.91 10.76 -9.47
CA ALA A 899 -31.66 10.08 -8.42
C ALA A 899 -31.79 10.92 -7.12
N ASN A 900 -31.05 12.02 -7.01
CA ASN A 900 -30.87 12.81 -5.80
C ASN A 900 -31.12 14.31 -6.09
N ALA A 901 -32.16 14.89 -5.47
CA ALA A 901 -32.54 16.30 -5.66
C ALA A 901 -31.60 17.32 -4.95
N PHE A 902 -30.34 16.96 -4.63
CA PHE A 902 -29.50 17.72 -3.72
C PHE A 902 -28.55 18.69 -4.45
N ALA A 903 -28.23 19.81 -3.80
CA ALA A 903 -27.45 20.92 -4.37
C ALA A 903 -26.03 20.54 -4.88
N GLU A 904 -25.44 19.47 -4.34
CA GLU A 904 -24.13 18.97 -4.77
C GLU A 904 -24.15 18.40 -6.20
N ASP A 905 -25.23 17.69 -6.56
CA ASP A 905 -25.39 17.09 -7.89
C ASP A 905 -25.65 18.16 -8.96
N ALA A 906 -26.31 19.26 -8.56
CA ALA A 906 -26.53 20.42 -9.43
C ALA A 906 -25.21 21.11 -9.79
N LYS A 907 -24.28 21.24 -8.84
CA LYS A 907 -22.96 21.84 -9.09
C LYS A 907 -22.11 20.96 -10.00
N ALA A 908 -22.05 19.65 -9.73
CA ALA A 908 -21.30 18.71 -10.55
C ALA A 908 -21.83 18.64 -11.99
N ALA A 909 -23.15 18.69 -12.18
CA ALA A 909 -23.79 18.76 -13.49
C ALA A 909 -23.39 20.04 -14.25
N HIS A 910 -23.44 21.19 -13.58
CA HIS A 910 -23.01 22.46 -14.17
C HIS A 910 -21.52 22.44 -14.55
N ASP A 911 -20.63 21.97 -13.67
CA ASP A 911 -19.19 21.88 -13.93
C ASP A 911 -18.85 20.93 -15.09
N ALA A 912 -19.69 19.92 -15.35
CA ALA A 912 -19.57 19.02 -16.50
C ALA A 912 -20.07 19.64 -17.82
N GLY A 913 -20.74 20.80 -17.77
CA GLY A 913 -21.29 21.49 -18.93
C GLY A 913 -22.77 21.20 -19.21
N MET A 914 -23.53 20.68 -18.25
CA MET A 914 -24.99 20.50 -18.33
C MET A 914 -25.73 21.81 -18.02
N ASN A 915 -26.92 21.99 -18.58
CA ASN A 915 -27.69 23.22 -18.52
C ASN A 915 -28.76 23.24 -17.44
N ALA A 916 -29.28 22.06 -17.04
CA ALA A 916 -30.27 21.95 -15.98
C ALA A 916 -30.19 20.57 -15.31
N HIS A 917 -30.90 20.39 -14.20
CA HIS A 917 -31.03 19.09 -13.54
C HIS A 917 -32.48 18.85 -13.08
N LEU A 918 -32.89 17.59 -13.05
CA LEU A 918 -34.18 17.11 -12.59
C LEU A 918 -34.01 15.85 -11.75
N SER A 919 -34.69 15.81 -10.60
CA SER A 919 -34.70 14.65 -9.73
C SER A 919 -35.67 13.57 -10.22
N LYS A 920 -35.30 12.30 -10.07
CA LYS A 920 -36.16 11.12 -10.22
C LYS A 920 -36.93 10.88 -8.90
N PRO A 921 -38.23 10.51 -8.92
CA PRO A 921 -39.08 10.33 -10.09
C PRO A 921 -39.36 11.66 -10.79
N LEU A 922 -39.35 11.64 -12.13
CA LEU A 922 -39.43 12.86 -12.95
C LEU A 922 -40.72 13.64 -12.68
N ASP A 923 -40.59 14.88 -12.21
CA ASP A 923 -41.70 15.83 -12.18
C ASP A 923 -41.98 16.33 -13.59
N PHE A 924 -43.00 15.74 -14.21
CA PHE A 924 -43.32 15.99 -15.61
C PHE A 924 -43.70 17.44 -15.90
N ASN A 925 -44.31 18.14 -14.94
CA ASN A 925 -44.65 19.56 -15.12
C ASN A 925 -43.40 20.43 -15.16
N LYS A 926 -42.41 20.14 -14.30
CA LYS A 926 -41.11 20.82 -14.34
C LYS A 926 -40.34 20.54 -15.62
N LEU A 927 -40.31 19.28 -16.06
CA LEU A 927 -39.70 18.89 -17.33
C LEU A 927 -40.35 19.61 -18.51
N LYS A 928 -41.69 19.67 -18.55
CA LYS A 928 -42.45 20.40 -19.57
C LYS A 928 -42.06 21.88 -19.62
N ASN A 929 -41.95 22.53 -18.46
CA ASN A 929 -41.57 23.93 -18.38
C ASN A 929 -40.13 24.19 -18.87
N ILE A 930 -39.18 23.31 -18.55
CA ILE A 930 -37.79 23.41 -19.02
C ILE A 930 -37.73 23.25 -20.54
N LEU A 931 -38.39 22.24 -21.09
CA LEU A 931 -38.42 22.00 -22.53
C LEU A 931 -39.13 23.13 -23.30
N ALA A 932 -40.19 23.71 -22.72
CA ALA A 932 -40.89 24.86 -23.31
C ALA A 932 -39.98 26.10 -23.39
N ARG A 933 -39.14 26.33 -22.38
CA ARG A 933 -38.13 27.40 -22.38
C ARG A 933 -37.07 27.17 -23.45
N ILE A 934 -36.54 25.95 -23.57
CA ILE A 934 -35.57 25.57 -24.61
C ILE A 934 -36.13 25.86 -25.99
N LYS A 935 -37.35 25.37 -26.28
CA LYS A 935 -37.96 25.50 -27.60
C LYS A 935 -38.20 26.95 -28.02
N LYS A 936 -38.45 27.84 -27.06
CA LYS A 936 -38.78 29.26 -27.33
C LYS A 936 -37.55 30.15 -27.42
N ASN A 937 -36.53 29.92 -26.58
CA ASN A 937 -35.42 30.87 -26.38
C ASN A 937 -34.03 30.30 -26.71
N GLY A 938 -33.91 29.02 -27.08
CA GLY A 938 -32.62 28.33 -27.21
C GLY A 938 -31.93 28.06 -25.86
N SER A 939 -30.69 27.55 -25.89
CA SER A 939 -29.92 27.14 -24.70
C SER A 939 -29.49 28.28 -23.77
N VAL A 940 -29.53 29.54 -24.24
CA VAL A 940 -28.98 30.72 -23.55
C VAL A 940 -29.79 31.15 -22.30
N SER A 941 -30.94 30.52 -22.05
CA SER A 941 -31.90 30.93 -21.01
C SER A 941 -32.14 29.88 -19.90
N LEU A 942 -31.32 28.82 -19.80
CA LEU A 942 -31.42 27.79 -18.76
C LEU A 942 -30.34 27.89 -17.69
#